data_AF-A0A961PV44-F1
#
_entry.id   AF-A0A961PV44-F1
#
_cell.length_a   1.000
_cell.length_b   1.000
_cell.length_c   1.000
_cell.angle_alpha   90.00
_cell.angle_beta   90.00
_cell.angle_gamma   90.00
#
_symmetry.space_group_name_H-M   'P 1'
#
loop_
_entity.id
_entity.type
_entity.pdbx_description
1 polymer ?
#
loop_
_entity_poly.entity_id
_entity_poly.type
_entity_poly.pdbx_seq_one_letter_code
_entity_poly.pdbx_strand_id
1 'polypeptide(L)'
;MRLRAISFALIALGGAAFGAWTLAGAATDFFERRTETEAAAALGAAGQGWARVEADGLTVTLAGLAPDEASRLRAVEILRQLVDPRRLAEELTVKAADPLAPPPFAIEILRNMAEVSLIGLAPDDGIRDRIDKALSAAGPGATVTDMLETAAEPAPAGWEPSLAFALDLLVDLPRAKISIAPGRVTVLAAVDSDAGRTELEARLREAVPEGVTLETEISAPRPVIAPFAVDFALDGTGARLAACSAETPEAAEAIVTAARAAGLEGPQDCAIGLGAPSLDWQEVATLGIETVGALGGGRFAVRDTRATLTGPASAKPEDLNAAGKTLAARLPAGYDLRTVTPPRMEARPDGTPVYAPRFEARLGADGSVELAGALHDTRSQAAVASYAAALFGHDRVRTVTVIDPELPDGWPGRVLAGIEALAEIKEGSLQVTPTALTLTGRGIEADADARVEALLAAKVSGETLVDVTFDVEAASLAAAAARPAPERCAEEIAAILANEAIQFRAGSSEIEPASQGVIAAIADVLRECPGAEFEVGGHSDSSGDEAANQRLSEARATAVVAALRAEDLPLVMLTSRGYGAAHPLAGNETPAGRTRNRRIEILLVDPTKAAEAAVEPGEDPAAAAGKAQACAEEIAAILQSGAVEFGLGSAEIVPESAGLLAAVAETMRTCPGASFEIGGHTDSRGRAEVNQQLSEKRAEAVREALAGEDLPDITLVSRGYGADRPIADNDTAEGRMRNRRIEITLLEPDPAQAETADETAPDDVAVAGPKAEAEAEAEAAHGPQ
;
A
#
# COMPACT_ATOMS: atom_id res chain seq x y z
N MET A 1 -12.98 -108.24 78.69
CA MET A 1 -13.67 -107.07 78.07
C MET A 1 -12.73 -105.95 77.61
N ARG A 2 -11.57 -105.68 78.26
CA ARG A 2 -10.71 -104.53 77.92
C ARG A 2 -10.01 -104.55 76.53
N LEU A 3 -9.56 -105.71 76.01
CA LEU A 3 -8.87 -105.76 74.70
C LEU A 3 -9.76 -105.38 73.51
N ARG A 4 -11.02 -105.82 73.49
CA ARG A 4 -11.98 -105.51 72.42
C ARG A 4 -12.31 -104.02 72.36
N ALA A 5 -12.34 -103.34 73.50
CA ALA A 5 -12.54 -101.89 73.56
C ALA A 5 -11.34 -101.11 73.00
N ILE A 6 -10.10 -101.57 73.25
CA ILE A 6 -8.88 -100.96 72.72
C ILE A 6 -8.79 -101.14 71.19
N SER A 7 -9.07 -102.34 70.68
CA SER A 7 -9.08 -102.59 69.22
C SER A 7 -10.15 -101.76 68.50
N PHE A 8 -11.34 -101.61 69.08
CA PHE A 8 -12.39 -100.74 68.53
C PHE A 8 -11.97 -99.26 68.52
N ALA A 9 -11.35 -98.78 69.61
CA ALA A 9 -10.84 -97.41 69.68
C ALA A 9 -9.75 -97.13 68.65
N LEU A 10 -8.81 -98.05 68.41
CA LEU A 10 -7.76 -97.92 67.40
C LEU A 10 -8.32 -97.91 65.96
N ILE A 11 -9.30 -98.77 65.67
CA ILE A 11 -9.96 -98.78 64.35
C ILE A 11 -10.76 -97.49 64.14
N ALA A 12 -11.47 -97.01 65.16
CA ALA A 12 -12.20 -95.75 65.08
C ALA A 12 -11.28 -94.53 64.89
N LEU A 13 -10.15 -94.48 65.63
CA LEU A 13 -9.13 -93.44 65.46
C LEU A 13 -8.45 -93.51 64.09
N GLY A 14 -8.09 -94.70 63.62
CA GLY A 14 -7.51 -94.91 62.29
C GLY A 14 -8.47 -94.52 61.17
N GLY A 15 -9.75 -94.90 61.30
CA GLY A 15 -10.81 -94.51 60.36
C GLY A 15 -11.06 -92.99 60.37
N ALA A 16 -11.06 -92.35 61.54
CA ALA A 16 -11.20 -90.90 61.65
C ALA A 16 -9.99 -90.16 61.08
N ALA A 17 -8.76 -90.64 61.31
CA ALA A 17 -7.54 -90.06 60.76
C ALA A 17 -7.49 -90.19 59.23
N PHE A 18 -7.84 -91.37 58.69
CA PHE A 18 -7.93 -91.59 57.25
C PHE A 18 -9.02 -90.70 56.64
N GLY A 19 -10.21 -90.65 57.24
CA GLY A 19 -11.30 -89.78 56.80
C GLY A 19 -10.94 -88.29 56.86
N ALA A 20 -10.21 -87.84 57.87
CA ALA A 20 -9.73 -86.47 57.96
C ALA A 20 -8.67 -86.15 56.89
N TRP A 21 -7.75 -87.08 56.62
CA TRP A 21 -6.74 -86.93 55.57
C TRP A 21 -7.35 -86.87 54.18
N THR A 22 -8.31 -87.76 53.87
CA THR A 22 -9.01 -87.75 52.57
C THR A 22 -9.87 -86.49 52.41
N LEU A 23 -10.56 -86.06 53.47
CA LEU A 23 -11.36 -84.84 53.44
C LEU A 23 -10.48 -83.58 53.30
N ALA A 24 -9.33 -83.53 53.97
CA ALA A 24 -8.36 -82.45 53.81
C ALA A 24 -7.80 -82.40 52.39
N GLY A 25 -7.39 -83.55 51.82
CA GLY A 25 -6.91 -83.62 50.44
C GLY A 25 -7.97 -83.21 49.42
N ALA A 26 -9.22 -83.66 49.60
CA ALA A 26 -10.34 -83.27 48.75
C ALA A 26 -10.69 -81.78 48.90
N ALA A 27 -10.57 -81.21 50.10
CA ALA A 27 -10.78 -79.79 50.32
C ALA A 27 -9.69 -78.94 49.64
N THR A 28 -8.42 -79.33 49.75
CA THR A 28 -7.31 -78.64 49.07
C THR A 28 -7.48 -78.65 47.56
N ASP A 29 -7.70 -79.82 46.95
CA ASP A 29 -7.94 -79.95 45.49
C ASP A 29 -9.17 -79.15 45.04
N PHE A 30 -10.23 -79.10 45.85
CA PHE A 30 -11.40 -78.27 45.56
C PHE A 30 -11.08 -76.77 45.54
N PHE A 31 -10.32 -76.28 46.52
CA PHE A 31 -9.97 -74.85 46.60
C PHE A 31 -8.93 -74.44 45.55
N GLU A 32 -7.94 -75.28 45.26
CA GLU A 32 -6.94 -75.04 44.21
C GLU A 32 -7.61 -74.91 42.84
N ARG A 33 -8.39 -75.92 42.42
CA ARG A 33 -9.09 -75.89 41.13
C ARG A 33 -10.06 -74.73 41.00
N ARG A 34 -10.75 -74.39 42.09
CA ARG A 34 -11.65 -73.24 42.11
C ARG A 34 -10.88 -71.93 41.92
N THR A 35 -9.76 -71.75 42.63
CA THR A 35 -8.91 -70.56 42.52
C THR A 35 -8.33 -70.43 41.12
N GLU A 36 -7.80 -71.51 40.53
CA GLU A 36 -7.30 -71.53 39.16
C GLU A 36 -8.38 -71.17 38.14
N THR A 37 -9.58 -71.74 38.28
CA THR A 37 -10.69 -71.50 37.35
C THR A 37 -11.16 -70.04 37.41
N GLU A 38 -11.31 -69.48 38.62
CA GLU A 38 -11.72 -68.08 38.80
C GLU A 38 -10.64 -67.10 38.31
N ALA A 39 -9.37 -67.38 38.61
CA ALA A 39 -8.23 -66.58 38.14
C ALA A 39 -8.04 -66.62 36.62
N ALA A 40 -8.12 -67.80 36.00
CA ALA A 40 -8.01 -67.96 34.55
C ALA A 40 -9.18 -67.28 33.83
N ALA A 41 -10.39 -67.34 34.39
CA ALA A 41 -11.55 -66.63 33.84
C ALA A 41 -11.36 -65.11 33.88
N ALA A 42 -10.83 -64.56 34.98
CA ALA A 42 -10.57 -63.13 35.11
C ALA A 42 -9.48 -62.64 34.14
N LEU A 43 -8.39 -63.38 34.00
CA LEU A 43 -7.33 -63.09 33.04
C LEU A 43 -7.85 -63.18 31.59
N GLY A 44 -8.62 -64.21 31.28
CA GLY A 44 -9.25 -64.39 29.97
C GLY A 44 -10.20 -63.24 29.62
N ALA A 45 -11.06 -62.83 30.55
CA ALA A 45 -11.98 -61.71 30.37
C ALA A 45 -11.27 -60.37 30.11
N ALA A 46 -10.08 -60.19 30.68
CA ALA A 46 -9.25 -59.00 30.48
C ALA A 46 -8.27 -59.11 29.28
N GLY A 47 -8.46 -60.11 28.40
CA GLY A 47 -7.64 -60.33 27.21
C GLY A 47 -6.21 -60.81 27.52
N GLN A 48 -5.94 -61.29 28.74
CA GLN A 48 -4.63 -61.81 29.15
C GLN A 48 -4.51 -63.32 28.89
N GLY A 49 -4.99 -63.81 27.73
CA GLY A 49 -5.00 -65.24 27.40
C GLY A 49 -3.62 -65.87 27.18
N TRP A 50 -2.56 -65.07 27.19
CA TRP A 50 -1.16 -65.52 27.18
C TRP A 50 -0.66 -65.97 28.56
N ALA A 51 -1.34 -65.58 29.63
CA ALA A 51 -0.96 -65.84 31.00
C ALA A 51 -1.63 -67.12 31.54
N ARG A 52 -0.87 -67.96 32.23
CA ARG A 52 -1.32 -69.21 32.85
C ARG A 52 -1.22 -69.11 34.38
N VAL A 53 -2.17 -69.73 35.07
CA VAL A 53 -2.27 -69.72 36.54
C VAL A 53 -2.29 -71.15 37.05
N GLU A 54 -1.46 -71.42 38.05
CA GLU A 54 -1.41 -72.71 38.76
C GLU A 54 -1.46 -72.44 40.28
N ALA A 55 -2.24 -73.23 41.03
CA ALA A 55 -2.36 -73.10 42.48
C ALA A 55 -1.80 -74.34 43.19
N ASP A 56 -0.87 -74.13 44.14
CA ASP A 56 -0.29 -75.17 45.00
C ASP A 56 -0.46 -74.76 46.47
N GLY A 57 -1.44 -75.38 47.13
CA GLY A 57 -1.88 -75.10 48.49
C GLY A 57 -2.31 -73.65 48.66
N LEU A 58 -1.42 -72.83 49.22
CA LEU A 58 -1.67 -71.40 49.40
C LEU A 58 -1.01 -70.55 48.30
N THR A 59 -0.05 -71.04 47.54
CA THR A 59 0.66 -70.24 46.55
C THR A 59 -0.06 -70.29 45.20
N VAL A 60 -0.13 -69.17 44.50
CA VAL A 60 -0.65 -69.06 43.14
C VAL A 60 0.46 -68.54 42.25
N THR A 61 0.84 -69.30 41.23
CA THR A 61 1.90 -68.95 40.29
C THR A 61 1.29 -68.43 38.99
N LEU A 62 1.70 -67.24 38.57
CA LEU A 62 1.36 -66.63 37.28
C LEU A 62 2.53 -66.78 36.32
N ALA A 63 2.39 -67.57 35.27
CA ALA A 63 3.45 -67.85 34.30
C ALA A 63 3.05 -67.49 32.85
N GLY A 64 3.99 -67.03 32.04
CA GLY A 64 3.74 -66.75 30.62
C GLY A 64 4.72 -65.80 29.93
N LEU A 65 4.61 -65.71 28.61
CA LEU A 65 5.33 -64.74 27.78
C LEU A 65 4.39 -63.60 27.38
N ALA A 66 4.57 -62.44 27.99
CA ALA A 66 3.81 -61.24 27.74
C ALA A 66 4.18 -60.61 26.37
N PRO A 67 3.20 -60.16 25.57
CA PRO A 67 3.45 -59.46 24.32
C PRO A 67 4.24 -58.15 24.48
N ASP A 68 3.99 -57.44 25.58
CA ASP A 68 4.60 -56.18 25.95
C ASP A 68 4.56 -56.00 27.49
N GLU A 69 5.30 -55.01 28.00
CA GLU A 69 5.40 -54.75 29.44
C GLU A 69 4.05 -54.31 30.06
N ALA A 70 3.21 -53.60 29.29
CA ALA A 70 1.91 -53.16 29.76
C ALA A 70 0.96 -54.35 30.01
N SER A 71 1.01 -55.36 29.14
CA SER A 71 0.26 -56.60 29.25
C SER A 71 0.73 -57.39 30.47
N ARG A 72 2.05 -57.51 30.70
CA ARG A 72 2.62 -58.17 31.88
C ARG A 72 2.08 -57.59 33.19
N LEU A 73 2.16 -56.26 33.33
CA LEU A 73 1.71 -55.56 34.54
C LEU A 73 0.21 -55.68 34.74
N ARG A 74 -0.58 -55.63 33.65
CA ARG A 74 -2.04 -55.79 33.70
C ARG A 74 -2.44 -57.17 34.21
N ALA A 75 -1.79 -58.24 33.75
CA ALA A 75 -2.06 -59.61 34.21
C ALA A 75 -1.76 -59.81 35.70
N VAL A 76 -0.65 -59.24 36.19
CA VAL A 76 -0.29 -59.27 37.62
C VAL A 76 -1.33 -58.54 38.47
N GLU A 77 -1.77 -57.36 38.04
CA GLU A 77 -2.74 -56.54 38.80
C GLU A 77 -4.11 -57.23 38.92
N ILE A 78 -4.58 -57.88 37.86
CA ILE A 78 -5.84 -58.66 37.89
C ILE A 78 -5.77 -59.76 38.95
N LEU A 79 -4.65 -60.48 39.03
CA LEU A 79 -4.49 -61.55 40.02
C LEU A 79 -4.36 -61.03 41.45
N ARG A 80 -3.72 -59.87 41.66
CA ARG A 80 -3.60 -59.23 42.99
C ARG A 80 -4.95 -58.83 43.59
N GLN A 81 -5.97 -58.62 42.76
CA GLN A 81 -7.34 -58.35 43.23
C GLN A 81 -8.06 -59.61 43.71
N LEU A 82 -7.62 -60.79 43.27
CA LEU A 82 -8.24 -62.08 43.57
C LEU A 82 -7.48 -62.87 44.64
N VAL A 83 -6.17 -62.68 44.72
CA VAL A 83 -5.25 -63.42 45.60
C VAL A 83 -4.37 -62.45 46.38
N ASP A 84 -4.16 -62.73 47.68
CA ASP A 84 -3.26 -61.93 48.52
C ASP A 84 -1.86 -61.86 47.86
N PRO A 85 -1.26 -60.66 47.70
CA PRO A 85 0.04 -60.51 47.04
C PRO A 85 1.16 -61.36 47.63
N ARG A 86 1.09 -61.72 48.92
CA ARG A 86 2.09 -62.58 49.58
C ARG A 86 2.04 -64.04 49.12
N ARG A 87 0.96 -64.41 48.44
CA ARG A 87 0.69 -65.75 47.92
C ARG A 87 0.90 -65.83 46.41
N LEU A 88 1.20 -64.72 45.73
CA LEU A 88 1.40 -64.65 44.29
C LEU A 88 2.89 -64.82 43.93
N ALA A 89 3.21 -65.84 43.14
CA ALA A 89 4.52 -66.02 42.52
C ALA A 89 4.45 -65.61 41.04
N GLU A 90 5.36 -64.75 40.59
CA GLU A 90 5.38 -64.23 39.23
C GLU A 90 6.51 -64.90 38.42
N GLU A 91 6.15 -65.66 37.39
CA GLU A 91 7.07 -66.32 36.44
C GLU A 91 6.81 -65.82 35.00
N LEU A 92 6.87 -64.51 34.83
CA LEU A 92 6.54 -63.83 33.58
C LEU A 92 7.79 -63.36 32.83
N THR A 93 7.76 -63.46 31.50
CA THR A 93 8.78 -62.90 30.59
C THR A 93 8.11 -61.97 29.58
N VAL A 94 8.84 -61.02 28.98
CA VAL A 94 8.32 -60.11 27.94
C VAL A 94 8.98 -60.44 26.62
N LYS A 95 8.19 -60.47 25.54
CA LYS A 95 8.71 -60.62 24.18
C LYS A 95 9.65 -59.44 23.86
N ALA A 96 10.89 -59.73 23.49
CA ALA A 96 11.83 -58.71 23.06
C ALA A 96 11.32 -58.00 21.79
N ALA A 97 11.46 -56.67 21.75
CA ALA A 97 11.16 -55.89 20.56
C ALA A 97 12.21 -56.17 19.46
N ASP A 98 11.78 -56.19 18.20
CA ASP A 98 12.69 -56.30 17.07
C ASP A 98 13.61 -55.06 17.02
N PRO A 99 14.92 -55.22 16.77
CA PRO A 99 15.83 -54.09 16.65
C PRO A 99 15.43 -53.23 15.44
N LEU A 100 15.32 -51.92 15.66
CA LEU A 100 15.11 -50.95 14.59
C LEU A 100 16.30 -51.02 13.62
N ALA A 101 16.03 -51.19 12.32
CA ALA A 101 17.06 -51.09 11.30
C ALA A 101 17.66 -49.67 11.31
N PRO A 102 18.99 -49.51 11.20
CA PRO A 102 19.60 -48.20 11.12
C PRO A 102 19.10 -47.44 9.88
N PRO A 103 19.01 -46.10 9.95
CA PRO A 103 18.64 -45.29 8.80
C PRO A 103 19.64 -45.51 7.65
N PRO A 104 19.17 -45.54 6.39
CA PRO A 104 20.05 -45.72 5.25
C PRO A 104 20.95 -44.49 5.06
N PHE A 105 22.16 -44.71 4.56
CA PHE A 105 23.04 -43.63 4.12
C PHE A 105 22.46 -42.92 2.91
N ALA A 106 22.35 -41.59 3.00
CA ALA A 106 21.88 -40.74 1.95
C ALA A 106 22.38 -39.31 2.19
N ILE A 107 22.79 -38.64 1.11
CA ILE A 107 23.23 -37.24 1.15
C ILE A 107 22.46 -36.45 0.11
N GLU A 108 22.07 -35.24 0.46
CA GLU A 108 21.61 -34.23 -0.48
C GLU A 108 22.60 -33.07 -0.52
N ILE A 109 23.01 -32.70 -1.73
CA ILE A 109 23.81 -31.52 -2.01
C ILE A 109 22.91 -30.53 -2.74
N LEU A 110 22.67 -29.38 -2.11
CA LEU A 110 21.92 -28.27 -2.71
C LEU A 110 22.91 -27.20 -3.14
N ARG A 111 23.05 -26.95 -4.43
CA ARG A 111 23.95 -25.93 -4.99
C ARG A 111 23.17 -24.87 -5.74
N ASN A 112 23.40 -23.61 -5.39
CA ASN A 112 23.06 -22.46 -6.21
C ASN A 112 24.35 -21.67 -6.56
N MET A 113 24.24 -20.49 -7.18
CA MET A 113 25.44 -19.74 -7.60
C MET A 113 26.27 -19.17 -6.44
N ALA A 114 25.73 -19.08 -5.21
CA ALA A 114 26.33 -18.41 -4.06
C ALA A 114 26.45 -19.27 -2.79
N GLU A 115 25.78 -20.41 -2.73
CA GLU A 115 25.73 -21.29 -1.56
C GLU A 115 25.68 -22.76 -1.96
N VAL A 116 26.31 -23.60 -1.14
CA VAL A 116 26.15 -25.05 -1.15
C VAL A 116 25.70 -25.54 0.23
N SER A 117 24.62 -26.32 0.30
CA SER A 117 24.19 -26.99 1.52
C SER A 117 24.37 -28.50 1.41
N LEU A 118 24.93 -29.12 2.46
CA LEU A 118 25.16 -30.56 2.58
C LEU A 118 24.27 -31.10 3.68
N ILE A 119 23.40 -32.07 3.38
CA ILE A 119 22.41 -32.59 4.33
C ILE A 119 22.40 -34.11 4.24
N GLY A 120 22.47 -34.81 5.37
CA GLY A 120 22.19 -36.25 5.41
C GLY A 120 23.12 -37.06 6.31
N LEU A 121 23.14 -38.37 6.08
CA LEU A 121 23.92 -39.34 6.84
C LEU A 121 24.90 -40.06 5.90
N ALA A 122 26.17 -40.09 6.30
CA ALA A 122 27.25 -40.72 5.56
C ALA A 122 28.05 -41.73 6.40
N PRO A 123 28.75 -42.68 5.77
CA PRO A 123 29.78 -43.47 6.45
C PRO A 123 30.92 -42.58 6.94
N ASP A 124 31.52 -42.94 8.08
CA ASP A 124 32.75 -42.31 8.59
C ASP A 124 33.99 -42.83 7.83
N ASP A 125 34.14 -42.41 6.57
CA ASP A 125 35.18 -42.90 5.64
C ASP A 125 36.07 -41.77 5.07
N GLY A 126 36.16 -40.64 5.79
CA GLY A 126 36.85 -39.44 5.32
C GLY A 126 36.06 -38.66 4.26
N ILE A 127 34.74 -38.80 4.24
CA ILE A 127 33.86 -38.13 3.29
C ILE A 127 33.99 -36.60 3.27
N ARG A 128 34.16 -35.97 4.45
CA ARG A 128 34.25 -34.51 4.56
C ARG A 128 35.40 -33.94 3.74
N ASP A 129 36.60 -34.53 3.85
CA ASP A 129 37.79 -34.11 3.10
C ASP A 129 37.58 -34.22 1.58
N ARG A 130 36.83 -35.24 1.12
CA ARG A 130 36.53 -35.43 -0.30
C ARG A 130 35.54 -34.39 -0.80
N ILE A 131 34.50 -34.09 -0.02
CA ILE A 131 33.53 -33.02 -0.35
C ILE A 131 34.23 -31.66 -0.37
N ASP A 132 35.05 -31.34 0.64
CA ASP A 132 35.78 -30.07 0.71
C ASP A 132 36.72 -29.87 -0.48
N LYS A 133 37.38 -30.94 -0.93
CA LYS A 133 38.23 -30.90 -2.12
C LYS A 133 37.42 -30.66 -3.40
N ALA A 134 36.26 -31.30 -3.55
CA ALA A 134 35.38 -31.10 -4.69
C ALA A 134 34.80 -29.67 -4.72
N LEU A 135 34.37 -29.15 -3.57
CA LEU A 135 33.88 -27.78 -3.41
C LEU A 135 34.97 -26.74 -3.72
N SER A 136 36.21 -26.98 -3.28
CA SER A 136 37.35 -26.12 -3.58
C SER A 136 37.65 -26.06 -5.09
N ALA A 137 37.46 -27.16 -5.82
CA ALA A 137 37.62 -27.21 -7.27
C ALA A 137 36.47 -26.52 -8.02
N ALA A 138 35.28 -26.45 -7.42
CA ALA A 138 34.07 -25.89 -8.02
C ALA A 138 34.00 -24.35 -8.06
N GLY A 139 34.97 -23.63 -7.47
CA GLY A 139 35.18 -22.19 -7.63
C GLY A 139 34.89 -21.31 -6.37
N PRO A 140 35.39 -20.06 -6.35
CA PRO A 140 35.29 -19.16 -5.19
C PRO A 140 33.92 -18.46 -5.16
N GLY A 141 32.98 -18.98 -4.36
CA GLY A 141 31.70 -18.30 -4.18
C GLY A 141 30.67 -19.00 -3.32
N ALA A 142 30.86 -20.27 -2.94
CA ALA A 142 29.88 -20.98 -2.13
C ALA A 142 30.14 -20.75 -0.64
N THR A 143 29.25 -20.02 0.02
CA THR A 143 29.03 -20.26 1.45
C THR A 143 28.62 -21.73 1.61
N VAL A 144 29.24 -22.47 2.54
CA VAL A 144 28.96 -23.90 2.72
C VAL A 144 28.20 -24.09 4.03
N THR A 145 26.97 -24.57 3.92
CA THR A 145 26.13 -24.95 5.05
C THR A 145 26.23 -26.48 5.23
N ASP A 146 27.02 -26.93 6.21
CA ASP A 146 27.24 -28.34 6.49
C ASP A 146 26.30 -28.84 7.60
N MET A 147 25.35 -29.70 7.23
CA MET A 147 24.43 -30.43 8.10
C MET A 147 24.60 -31.95 7.92
N LEU A 148 25.82 -32.40 7.58
CA LEU A 148 26.16 -33.80 7.37
C LEU A 148 26.52 -34.49 8.70
N GLU A 149 25.82 -35.58 8.98
CA GLU A 149 26.15 -36.51 10.06
C GLU A 149 26.91 -37.73 9.52
N THR A 150 27.77 -38.32 10.36
CA THR A 150 28.55 -39.51 10.04
C THR A 150 28.25 -40.64 11.01
N ALA A 151 28.11 -41.87 10.51
CA ALA A 151 28.00 -43.06 11.33
C ALA A 151 29.16 -44.04 11.09
N ALA A 152 29.63 -44.67 12.17
CA ALA A 152 30.70 -45.66 12.16
C ALA A 152 30.22 -47.05 11.68
N GLU A 153 29.48 -47.08 10.58
CA GLU A 153 28.99 -48.29 9.90
C GLU A 153 29.69 -48.43 8.54
N PRO A 154 29.93 -49.66 8.04
CA PRO A 154 30.62 -49.86 6.78
C PRO A 154 29.81 -49.31 5.60
N ALA A 155 30.50 -48.69 4.64
CA ALA A 155 29.87 -48.18 3.43
C ALA A 155 29.18 -49.32 2.64
N PRO A 156 27.90 -49.17 2.27
CA PRO A 156 27.16 -50.16 1.51
C PRO A 156 27.66 -50.24 0.06
N ALA A 157 27.36 -51.36 -0.61
CA ALA A 157 27.71 -51.55 -2.01
C ALA A 157 27.11 -50.43 -2.89
N GLY A 158 27.92 -49.89 -3.80
CA GLY A 158 27.52 -48.80 -4.68
C GLY A 158 27.59 -47.40 -4.05
N TRP A 159 27.97 -47.25 -2.78
CA TRP A 159 28.18 -45.94 -2.15
C TRP A 159 29.30 -45.15 -2.80
N GLU A 160 30.49 -45.76 -2.89
CA GLU A 160 31.70 -45.09 -3.38
C GLU A 160 31.57 -44.61 -4.84
N PRO A 161 31.07 -45.42 -5.80
CA PRO A 161 30.85 -44.95 -7.16
C PRO A 161 29.80 -43.84 -7.25
N SER A 162 28.72 -43.90 -6.45
CA SER A 162 27.69 -42.85 -6.41
C SER A 162 28.26 -41.52 -5.91
N LEU A 163 29.03 -41.56 -4.82
CA LEU A 163 29.64 -40.37 -4.24
C LEU A 163 30.66 -39.73 -5.18
N ALA A 164 31.57 -40.53 -5.75
CA ALA A 164 32.57 -40.03 -6.69
C ALA A 164 31.93 -39.37 -7.92
N PHE A 165 30.90 -40.01 -8.49
CA PHE A 165 30.15 -39.45 -9.62
C PHE A 165 29.45 -38.14 -9.25
N ALA A 166 28.75 -38.11 -8.11
CA ALA A 166 28.04 -36.91 -7.66
C ALA A 166 28.97 -35.71 -7.40
N LEU A 167 30.18 -35.94 -6.87
CA LEU A 167 31.17 -34.88 -6.64
C LEU A 167 31.78 -34.34 -7.93
N ASP A 168 31.91 -35.17 -8.97
CA ASP A 168 32.33 -34.72 -10.30
C ASP A 168 31.26 -33.83 -10.95
N LEU A 169 29.99 -34.26 -10.86
CA LEU A 169 28.84 -33.48 -11.33
C LEU A 169 28.70 -32.15 -10.61
N LEU A 170 29.12 -32.09 -9.34
CA LEU A 170 29.02 -30.88 -8.55
C LEU A 170 29.77 -29.74 -9.23
N VAL A 171 30.94 -29.96 -9.82
CA VAL A 171 31.77 -28.93 -10.48
C VAL A 171 31.01 -28.29 -11.65
N ASP A 172 30.33 -29.11 -12.45
CA ASP A 172 29.71 -28.71 -13.72
C ASP A 172 28.31 -28.10 -13.58
N LEU A 173 27.65 -28.30 -12.43
CA LEU A 173 26.26 -27.91 -12.21
C LEU A 173 26.15 -26.78 -11.19
N PRO A 174 26.18 -25.50 -11.62
CA PRO A 174 26.14 -24.34 -10.70
C PRO A 174 24.77 -24.14 -10.04
N ARG A 175 23.71 -24.80 -10.51
CA ARG A 175 22.34 -24.71 -10.01
C ARG A 175 21.69 -26.10 -10.04
N ALA A 176 21.89 -26.89 -8.99
CA ALA A 176 21.38 -28.24 -8.92
C ALA A 176 21.14 -28.74 -7.48
N LYS A 177 20.21 -29.68 -7.35
CA LYS A 177 20.09 -30.58 -6.22
C LYS A 177 20.60 -31.96 -6.65
N ILE A 178 21.58 -32.49 -5.93
CA ILE A 178 22.14 -33.83 -6.17
C ILE A 178 21.85 -34.69 -4.94
N SER A 179 21.03 -35.72 -5.11
CA SER A 179 20.74 -36.70 -4.06
C SER A 179 21.56 -37.98 -4.31
N ILE A 180 22.25 -38.45 -3.30
CA ILE A 180 23.20 -39.56 -3.35
C ILE A 180 22.71 -40.67 -2.43
N ALA A 181 22.59 -41.87 -2.98
CA ALA A 181 22.29 -43.09 -2.26
C ALA A 181 23.15 -44.25 -2.79
N PRO A 182 23.25 -45.38 -2.07
CA PRO A 182 24.03 -46.53 -2.53
C PRO A 182 23.54 -47.03 -3.89
N GLY A 183 24.37 -46.91 -4.93
CA GLY A 183 24.04 -47.31 -6.30
C GLY A 183 23.02 -46.41 -7.04
N ARG A 184 22.66 -45.25 -6.48
CA ARG A 184 21.73 -44.30 -7.11
C ARG A 184 22.18 -42.85 -6.92
N VAL A 185 22.12 -42.07 -7.99
CA VAL A 185 22.29 -40.62 -7.97
C VAL A 185 21.10 -39.97 -8.68
N THR A 186 20.46 -39.00 -8.04
CA THR A 186 19.36 -38.23 -8.61
C THR A 186 19.80 -36.77 -8.76
N VAL A 187 19.63 -36.20 -9.95
CA VAL A 187 20.04 -34.82 -10.29
C VAL A 187 18.82 -34.01 -10.72
N LEU A 188 18.49 -32.98 -9.94
CA LEU A 188 17.54 -31.95 -10.33
C LEU A 188 18.31 -30.69 -10.69
N ALA A 189 18.21 -30.21 -11.93
CA ALA A 189 18.99 -29.06 -12.39
C ALA A 189 18.17 -28.10 -13.24
N ALA A 190 18.61 -26.84 -13.29
CA ALA A 190 18.08 -25.83 -14.21
C ALA A 190 19.19 -25.33 -15.13
N VAL A 191 18.92 -25.28 -16.43
CA VAL A 191 19.84 -24.79 -17.47
C VAL A 191 19.22 -23.64 -18.24
N ASP A 192 20.05 -22.85 -18.92
CA ASP A 192 19.61 -21.60 -19.56
C ASP A 192 18.91 -21.80 -20.92
N SER A 193 18.98 -22.99 -21.53
CA SER A 193 18.34 -23.27 -22.82
C SER A 193 18.01 -24.76 -23.02
N ASP A 194 17.06 -25.06 -23.90
CA ASP A 194 16.72 -26.43 -24.29
C ASP A 194 17.87 -27.15 -25.03
N ALA A 195 18.68 -26.40 -25.78
CA ALA A 195 19.90 -26.93 -26.37
C ALA A 195 20.91 -27.35 -25.28
N GLY A 196 21.13 -26.49 -24.28
CA GLY A 196 21.96 -26.80 -23.12
C GLY A 196 21.42 -27.97 -22.30
N ARG A 197 20.09 -28.11 -22.18
CA ARG A 197 19.46 -29.28 -21.53
C ARG A 197 19.80 -30.57 -22.26
N THR A 198 19.63 -30.58 -23.58
CA THR A 198 19.90 -31.76 -24.41
C THR A 198 21.37 -32.17 -24.36
N GLU A 199 22.27 -31.19 -24.43
CA GLU A 199 23.72 -31.40 -24.32
C GLU A 199 24.09 -31.96 -22.94
N LEU A 200 23.55 -31.38 -21.87
CA LEU A 200 23.78 -31.85 -20.50
C LEU A 200 23.24 -33.27 -20.28
N GLU A 201 22.01 -33.57 -20.70
CA GLU A 201 21.43 -34.91 -20.60
C GLU A 201 22.26 -35.96 -21.36
N ALA A 202 22.78 -35.62 -22.53
CA ALA A 202 23.67 -36.50 -23.30
C ALA A 202 24.97 -36.78 -22.55
N ARG A 203 25.65 -35.73 -22.07
CA ARG A 203 26.89 -35.84 -21.30
C ARG A 203 26.71 -36.66 -20.01
N LEU A 204 25.65 -36.37 -19.25
CA LEU A 204 25.37 -37.07 -18.00
C LEU A 204 25.15 -38.57 -18.21
N ARG A 205 24.49 -38.95 -19.31
CA ARG A 205 24.25 -40.35 -19.68
C ARG A 205 25.53 -41.10 -20.03
N GLU A 206 26.50 -40.44 -20.65
CA GLU A 206 27.80 -41.02 -20.99
C GLU A 206 28.74 -41.15 -19.79
N ALA A 207 28.59 -40.28 -18.78
CA ALA A 207 29.46 -40.23 -17.61
C ALA A 207 29.06 -41.18 -16.47
N VAL A 208 27.90 -41.87 -16.54
CA VAL A 208 27.42 -42.75 -15.46
C VAL A 208 28.35 -43.95 -15.27
N PRO A 209 28.92 -44.17 -14.07
CA PRO A 209 29.78 -45.32 -13.81
C PRO A 209 28.99 -46.64 -13.68
N GLU A 210 29.67 -47.78 -13.88
CA GLU A 210 29.05 -49.10 -13.70
C GLU A 210 28.51 -49.28 -12.28
N GLY A 211 27.27 -49.76 -12.17
CA GLY A 211 26.61 -50.01 -10.88
C GLY A 211 25.91 -48.80 -10.25
N VAL A 212 25.88 -47.64 -10.92
CA VAL A 212 25.11 -46.47 -10.50
C VAL A 212 23.92 -46.26 -11.44
N THR A 213 22.74 -46.06 -10.85
CA THR A 213 21.54 -45.62 -11.57
C THR A 213 21.42 -44.10 -11.47
N LEU A 214 21.41 -43.42 -12.61
CA LEU A 214 21.21 -41.97 -12.68
C LEU A 214 19.74 -41.66 -13.01
N GLU A 215 19.12 -40.83 -12.18
CA GLU A 215 17.81 -40.21 -12.43
C GLU A 215 18.00 -38.70 -12.61
N THR A 216 17.45 -38.11 -13.69
CA THR A 216 17.63 -36.68 -13.99
C THR A 216 16.29 -35.99 -14.23
N GLU A 217 16.12 -34.82 -13.63
CA GLU A 217 15.04 -33.87 -13.93
C GLU A 217 15.68 -32.52 -14.24
N ILE A 218 15.82 -32.20 -15.53
CA ILE A 218 16.50 -30.98 -15.97
C ILE A 218 15.48 -30.07 -16.63
N SER A 219 15.33 -28.85 -16.09
CA SER A 219 14.43 -27.83 -16.63
C SER A 219 15.23 -26.78 -17.40
N ALA A 220 14.67 -26.31 -18.51
CA ALA A 220 15.19 -25.17 -19.28
C ALA A 220 14.13 -24.06 -19.33
N PRO A 221 13.91 -23.33 -18.22
CA PRO A 221 12.92 -22.25 -18.23
C PRO A 221 13.35 -21.15 -19.20
N ARG A 222 12.41 -20.67 -20.01
CA ARG A 222 12.68 -19.53 -20.91
C ARG A 222 13.06 -18.30 -20.09
N PRO A 223 14.15 -17.60 -20.42
CA PRO A 223 14.56 -16.41 -19.70
C PRO A 223 13.50 -15.32 -19.82
N VAL A 224 13.25 -14.58 -18.74
CA VAL A 224 12.35 -13.41 -18.77
C VAL A 224 13.18 -12.19 -19.20
N ILE A 225 12.78 -11.53 -20.27
CA ILE A 225 13.42 -10.34 -20.81
C ILE A 225 12.60 -9.12 -20.38
N ALA A 226 13.24 -8.21 -19.66
CA ALA A 226 12.67 -6.92 -19.28
C ALA A 226 13.76 -5.84 -19.36
N PRO A 227 13.56 -4.75 -20.12
CA PRO A 227 12.38 -4.46 -20.95
C PRO A 227 12.39 -5.26 -22.26
N PHE A 228 11.20 -5.56 -22.80
CA PHE A 228 11.08 -6.21 -24.09
C PHE A 228 11.19 -5.13 -25.18
N ALA A 229 12.22 -5.19 -26.03
CA ALA A 229 12.53 -4.07 -26.92
C ALA A 229 13.09 -4.46 -28.30
N VAL A 230 12.71 -3.67 -29.31
CA VAL A 230 13.32 -3.64 -30.64
C VAL A 230 13.68 -2.20 -30.97
N ASP A 231 14.92 -1.98 -31.41
CA ASP A 231 15.45 -0.65 -31.71
C ASP A 231 16.28 -0.70 -33.00
N PHE A 232 15.66 -0.24 -34.09
CA PHE A 232 16.23 -0.25 -35.43
C PHE A 232 16.46 1.16 -35.92
N ALA A 233 17.64 1.45 -36.45
CA ALA A 233 17.97 2.74 -37.06
C ALA A 233 18.60 2.55 -38.44
N LEU A 234 18.26 3.44 -39.36
CA LEU A 234 18.83 3.53 -40.70
C LEU A 234 19.26 4.98 -40.94
N ASP A 235 20.57 5.18 -41.09
CA ASP A 235 21.16 6.48 -41.38
C ASP A 235 22.24 6.37 -42.47
N GLY A 236 22.96 7.45 -42.73
CA GLY A 236 24.02 7.49 -43.75
C GLY A 236 25.20 6.55 -43.49
N THR A 237 25.32 5.97 -42.29
CA THR A 237 26.35 4.99 -41.92
C THR A 237 25.91 3.54 -42.11
N GLY A 238 24.64 3.30 -42.43
CA GLY A 238 24.05 1.97 -42.65
C GLY A 238 22.92 1.67 -41.66
N ALA A 239 22.27 0.51 -41.84
CA ALA A 239 21.24 0.08 -40.90
C ALA A 239 21.84 -0.67 -39.71
N ARG A 240 21.27 -0.46 -38.52
CA ARG A 240 21.71 -1.06 -37.27
C ARG A 240 20.52 -1.48 -36.41
N LEU A 241 20.64 -2.63 -35.75
CA LEU A 241 19.68 -3.14 -34.79
C LEU A 241 20.33 -3.07 -33.39
N ALA A 242 20.03 -2.01 -32.64
CA ALA A 242 20.66 -1.71 -31.35
C ALA A 242 20.11 -2.57 -30.20
N ALA A 243 18.85 -2.99 -30.31
CA ALA A 243 18.21 -3.93 -29.40
C ALA A 243 17.26 -4.82 -30.19
N CYS A 244 17.21 -6.10 -29.85
CA CYS A 244 16.21 -7.03 -30.39
C CYS A 244 15.83 -8.09 -29.35
N SER A 245 14.53 -8.19 -29.08
CA SER A 245 13.91 -9.22 -28.24
C SER A 245 12.81 -9.93 -29.05
N ALA A 246 12.68 -11.24 -28.86
CA ALA A 246 11.68 -12.05 -29.54
C ALA A 246 11.14 -13.17 -28.63
N GLU A 247 9.90 -13.59 -28.85
CA GLU A 247 9.30 -14.68 -28.05
C GLU A 247 9.74 -16.06 -28.54
N THR A 248 10.00 -16.19 -29.83
CA THR A 248 10.36 -17.47 -30.45
C THR A 248 11.51 -17.28 -31.45
N PRO A 249 12.23 -18.37 -31.80
CA PRO A 249 13.23 -18.34 -32.86
C PRO A 249 12.68 -17.84 -34.20
N GLU A 250 11.43 -18.20 -34.53
CA GLU A 250 10.77 -17.79 -35.78
C GLU A 250 10.49 -16.28 -35.78
N ALA A 251 10.05 -15.73 -34.65
CA ALA A 251 9.84 -14.29 -34.50
C ALA A 251 11.16 -13.51 -34.60
N ALA A 252 12.23 -14.03 -34.00
CA ALA A 252 13.57 -13.45 -34.12
C ALA A 252 14.02 -13.40 -35.58
N GLU A 253 13.85 -14.51 -36.31
CA GLU A 253 14.21 -14.60 -37.73
C GLU A 253 13.40 -13.61 -38.59
N ALA A 254 12.10 -13.45 -38.33
CA ALA A 254 11.25 -12.50 -39.04
C ALA A 254 11.71 -11.04 -38.82
N ILE A 255 12.04 -10.66 -37.58
CA ILE A 255 12.51 -9.30 -37.25
C ILE A 255 13.85 -9.01 -37.94
N VAL A 256 14.80 -9.94 -37.87
CA VAL A 256 16.12 -9.78 -38.52
C VAL A 256 15.98 -9.76 -40.04
N THR A 257 15.02 -10.51 -40.61
CA THR A 257 14.74 -10.49 -42.05
C THR A 257 14.18 -9.14 -42.50
N ALA A 258 13.25 -8.55 -41.74
CA ALA A 258 12.75 -7.20 -42.00
C ALA A 258 13.88 -6.15 -41.91
N ALA A 259 14.76 -6.27 -40.90
CA ALA A 259 15.91 -5.39 -40.75
C ALA A 259 16.89 -5.50 -41.92
N ARG A 260 17.13 -6.71 -42.43
CA ARG A 260 17.95 -6.95 -43.63
C ARG A 260 17.32 -6.36 -44.88
N ALA A 261 16.00 -6.48 -45.05
CA ALA A 261 15.29 -5.83 -46.15
C ALA A 261 15.40 -4.29 -46.10
N ALA A 262 15.53 -3.72 -44.90
CA ALA A 262 15.76 -2.31 -44.66
C ALA A 262 17.25 -1.88 -44.65
N GLY A 263 18.19 -2.78 -44.99
CA GLY A 263 19.61 -2.45 -45.19
C GLY A 263 20.58 -2.88 -44.09
N LEU A 264 20.17 -3.77 -43.17
CA LEU A 264 21.07 -4.34 -42.15
C LEU A 264 22.09 -5.30 -42.79
N GLU A 265 23.36 -5.10 -42.48
CA GLU A 265 24.47 -5.97 -42.93
C GLU A 265 25.04 -6.80 -41.76
N GLY A 266 25.47 -8.03 -42.07
CA GLY A 266 26.10 -8.94 -41.10
C GLY A 266 25.14 -9.80 -40.25
N PRO A 267 25.67 -10.73 -39.45
CA PRO A 267 24.88 -11.53 -38.53
C PRO A 267 24.42 -10.69 -37.33
N GLN A 268 23.16 -10.86 -36.91
CA GLN A 268 22.55 -10.24 -35.73
C GLN A 268 21.61 -11.26 -35.09
N ASP A 269 21.65 -11.35 -33.76
CA ASP A 269 20.82 -12.25 -32.98
C ASP A 269 19.87 -11.45 -32.07
N CYS A 270 18.63 -11.92 -31.96
CA CYS A 270 17.66 -11.39 -31.01
C CYS A 270 17.68 -12.23 -29.72
N ALA A 271 17.54 -11.57 -28.57
CA ALA A 271 17.35 -12.28 -27.32
C ALA A 271 15.97 -12.97 -27.32
N ILE A 272 15.94 -14.29 -27.13
CA ILE A 272 14.70 -15.07 -27.13
C ILE A 272 14.27 -15.36 -25.69
N GLY A 273 13.08 -14.92 -25.29
CA GLY A 273 12.62 -15.02 -23.91
C GLY A 273 11.14 -14.71 -23.72
N LEU A 274 10.65 -14.89 -22.50
CA LEU A 274 9.30 -14.47 -22.08
C LEU A 274 9.33 -12.97 -21.74
N GLY A 275 8.19 -12.28 -21.87
CA GLY A 275 8.09 -10.85 -21.52
C GLY A 275 7.55 -9.95 -22.63
N ALA A 276 7.15 -10.52 -23.77
CA ALA A 276 6.49 -9.73 -24.80
C ALA A 276 5.16 -9.14 -24.28
N PRO A 277 4.89 -7.86 -24.59
CA PRO A 277 3.68 -7.18 -24.15
C PRO A 277 2.42 -7.63 -24.88
N SER A 278 2.56 -8.27 -26.05
CA SER A 278 1.45 -8.85 -26.81
C SER A 278 1.91 -10.03 -27.66
N LEU A 279 0.95 -10.88 -28.08
CA LEU A 279 1.20 -12.01 -29.00
C LEU A 279 1.61 -11.55 -30.41
N ASP A 280 1.36 -10.29 -30.74
CA ASP A 280 1.64 -9.68 -32.04
C ASP A 280 2.99 -8.93 -32.05
N TRP A 281 3.86 -9.16 -31.06
CA TRP A 281 5.14 -8.45 -30.92
C TRP A 281 5.99 -8.51 -32.20
N GLN A 282 6.06 -9.69 -32.82
CA GLN A 282 6.76 -9.89 -34.08
C GLN A 282 6.25 -8.92 -35.15
N GLU A 283 4.92 -8.81 -35.31
CA GLU A 283 4.29 -7.96 -36.31
C GLU A 283 4.59 -6.48 -36.04
N VAL A 284 4.49 -6.04 -34.78
CA VAL A 284 4.81 -4.65 -34.38
C VAL A 284 6.24 -4.28 -34.76
N ALA A 285 7.20 -5.15 -34.44
CA ALA A 285 8.61 -4.94 -34.73
C ALA A 285 8.87 -4.90 -36.25
N THR A 286 8.30 -5.84 -37.03
CA THR A 286 8.49 -5.88 -38.49
C THR A 286 7.85 -4.67 -39.17
N LEU A 287 6.63 -4.28 -38.78
CA LEU A 287 5.92 -3.12 -39.34
C LEU A 287 6.69 -1.81 -39.16
N GLY A 288 7.25 -1.60 -37.97
CA GLY A 288 8.03 -0.40 -37.68
C GLY A 288 9.34 -0.33 -38.47
N ILE A 289 10.05 -1.45 -38.59
CA ILE A 289 11.28 -1.55 -39.38
C ILE A 289 11.00 -1.30 -40.87
N GLU A 290 9.96 -1.93 -41.43
CA GLU A 290 9.52 -1.70 -42.81
C GLU A 290 9.19 -0.24 -43.07
N THR A 291 8.55 0.43 -42.10
CA THR A 291 8.19 1.85 -42.21
C THR A 291 9.44 2.74 -42.27
N VAL A 292 10.48 2.45 -41.48
CA VAL A 292 11.78 3.15 -41.56
C VAL A 292 12.46 2.94 -42.92
N GLY A 293 12.42 1.70 -43.43
CA GLY A 293 12.92 1.38 -44.77
C GLY A 293 12.18 2.17 -45.87
N ALA A 294 10.85 2.25 -45.79
CA ALA A 294 10.02 3.00 -46.74
C ALA A 294 10.25 4.52 -46.69
N LEU A 295 10.57 5.06 -45.51
CA LEU A 295 10.97 6.47 -45.34
C LEU A 295 12.38 6.77 -45.88
N GLY A 296 13.16 5.73 -46.22
CA GLY A 296 14.54 5.87 -46.70
C GLY A 296 15.54 6.28 -45.61
N GLY A 297 15.17 6.11 -44.32
CA GLY A 297 15.99 6.45 -43.17
C GLY A 297 15.17 6.72 -41.91
N GLY A 298 15.83 6.94 -40.78
CA GLY A 298 15.20 7.21 -39.49
C GLY A 298 15.43 6.12 -38.44
N ARG A 299 14.56 6.05 -37.44
CA ARG A 299 14.66 5.09 -36.34
C ARG A 299 13.29 4.64 -35.89
N PHE A 300 13.12 3.35 -35.67
CA PHE A 300 11.95 2.78 -35.00
C PHE A 300 12.41 2.09 -33.72
N ALA A 301 11.88 2.54 -32.59
CA ALA A 301 12.14 1.95 -31.29
C ALA A 301 10.81 1.61 -30.63
N VAL A 302 10.62 0.35 -30.28
CA VAL A 302 9.49 -0.11 -29.46
C VAL A 302 10.04 -0.72 -28.19
N ARG A 303 9.53 -0.26 -27.05
CA ARG A 303 9.82 -0.79 -25.72
C ARG A 303 8.51 -1.05 -25.03
N ASP A 304 8.27 -2.31 -24.70
CA ASP A 304 6.99 -2.80 -24.20
C ASP A 304 5.87 -2.29 -25.13
N THR A 305 4.89 -1.53 -24.66
CA THR A 305 3.79 -1.01 -25.50
C THR A 305 4.05 0.36 -26.13
N ARG A 306 5.21 0.99 -25.89
CA ARG A 306 5.51 2.33 -26.41
C ARG A 306 6.42 2.25 -27.63
N ALA A 307 5.89 2.65 -28.78
CA ALA A 307 6.60 2.74 -30.05
C ALA A 307 6.94 4.18 -30.39
N THR A 308 8.14 4.42 -30.91
CA THR A 308 8.60 5.72 -31.39
C THR A 308 9.17 5.59 -32.79
N LEU A 309 8.61 6.33 -33.74
CA LEU A 309 9.09 6.46 -35.11
C LEU A 309 9.74 7.83 -35.29
N THR A 310 11.04 7.84 -35.56
CA THR A 310 11.81 9.04 -35.87
C THR A 310 12.12 9.08 -37.36
N GLY A 311 11.74 10.16 -38.06
CA GLY A 311 12.06 10.32 -39.49
C GLY A 311 13.55 10.61 -39.73
N PRO A 312 14.05 10.53 -40.97
CA PRO A 312 15.38 11.02 -41.33
C PRO A 312 15.42 12.55 -41.39
N ALA A 313 16.61 13.15 -41.28
CA ALA A 313 16.79 14.62 -41.30
C ALA A 313 16.25 15.30 -42.57
N SER A 314 16.17 14.55 -43.67
CA SER A 314 15.62 14.98 -44.96
C SER A 314 14.10 14.84 -45.09
N ALA A 315 13.42 14.19 -44.14
CA ALA A 315 11.98 13.93 -44.26
C ALA A 315 11.14 15.19 -44.04
N LYS A 316 10.14 15.37 -44.91
CA LYS A 316 9.09 16.36 -44.65
C LYS A 316 8.20 15.83 -43.52
N PRO A 317 7.75 16.68 -42.57
CA PRO A 317 6.80 16.30 -41.53
C PRO A 317 5.49 15.76 -42.08
N GLU A 318 5.06 16.19 -43.27
CA GLU A 318 3.87 15.65 -43.94
C GLU A 318 4.05 14.16 -44.27
N ASP A 319 5.21 13.80 -44.82
CA ASP A 319 5.56 12.42 -45.17
C ASP A 319 5.72 11.55 -43.91
N LEU A 320 6.38 12.09 -42.87
CA LEU A 320 6.53 11.42 -41.58
C LEU A 320 5.19 11.24 -40.85
N ASN A 321 4.31 12.25 -40.88
CA ASN A 321 2.98 12.17 -40.29
C ASN A 321 2.08 11.18 -41.05
N ALA A 322 2.17 11.15 -42.38
CA ALA A 322 1.48 10.15 -43.20
C ALA A 322 1.96 8.73 -42.85
N ALA A 323 3.28 8.51 -42.81
CA ALA A 323 3.86 7.23 -42.42
C ALA A 323 3.46 6.82 -40.99
N GLY A 324 3.50 7.76 -40.04
CA GLY A 324 3.06 7.55 -38.67
C GLY A 324 1.59 7.16 -38.57
N LYS A 325 0.69 7.83 -39.29
CA LYS A 325 -0.74 7.48 -39.33
C LYS A 325 -0.97 6.09 -39.93
N THR A 326 -0.28 5.76 -41.01
CA THR A 326 -0.36 4.43 -41.63
C THR A 326 0.15 3.34 -40.69
N LEU A 327 1.26 3.58 -39.98
CA LEU A 327 1.80 2.65 -39.01
C LEU A 327 0.85 2.50 -37.82
N ALA A 328 0.38 3.60 -37.22
CA ALA A 328 -0.58 3.59 -36.12
C ALA A 328 -1.86 2.81 -36.46
N ALA A 329 -2.37 2.93 -37.69
CA ALA A 329 -3.56 2.21 -38.14
C ALA A 329 -3.36 0.69 -38.31
N ARG A 330 -2.11 0.23 -38.44
CA ARG A 330 -1.74 -1.19 -38.58
C ARG A 330 -1.25 -1.81 -37.29
N LEU A 331 -0.85 -0.99 -36.30
CA LEU A 331 -0.43 -1.49 -35.00
C LEU A 331 -1.62 -2.11 -34.24
N PRO A 332 -1.43 -3.25 -33.55
CA PRO A 332 -2.42 -3.84 -32.67
C PRO A 332 -2.86 -2.90 -31.54
N ALA A 333 -4.05 -3.14 -30.99
CA ALA A 333 -4.58 -2.35 -29.87
C ALA A 333 -3.65 -2.44 -28.64
N GLY A 334 -3.45 -1.31 -27.96
CA GLY A 334 -2.62 -1.21 -26.74
C GLY A 334 -1.22 -0.66 -26.96
N TYR A 335 -0.78 -0.44 -28.20
CA TYR A 335 0.48 0.24 -28.51
C TYR A 335 0.28 1.74 -28.72
N ASP A 336 1.10 2.55 -28.04
CA ASP A 336 1.16 4.01 -28.26
C ASP A 336 2.29 4.34 -29.22
N LEU A 337 1.95 4.85 -30.41
CA LEU A 337 2.94 5.27 -31.40
C LEU A 337 3.15 6.78 -31.35
N ARG A 338 4.40 7.15 -31.10
CA ARG A 338 4.87 8.52 -31.18
C ARG A 338 5.68 8.75 -32.45
N THR A 339 5.38 9.81 -33.21
CA THR A 339 6.27 10.28 -34.28
C THR A 339 7.15 11.44 -33.80
N VAL A 340 8.43 11.42 -34.17
CA VAL A 340 9.41 12.45 -33.82
C VAL A 340 10.10 12.90 -35.10
N THR A 341 10.05 14.20 -35.41
CA THR A 341 10.85 14.74 -36.51
C THR A 341 12.24 15.10 -35.96
N PRO A 342 13.33 14.66 -36.58
CA PRO A 342 14.66 15.19 -36.25
C PRO A 342 14.69 16.71 -36.49
N PRO A 343 15.54 17.47 -35.77
CA PRO A 343 15.58 18.93 -35.89
C PRO A 343 15.83 19.40 -37.34
N ARG A 344 15.03 20.36 -37.81
CA ARG A 344 15.06 20.92 -39.18
C ARG A 344 16.14 22.00 -39.32
N MET A 345 16.94 21.93 -40.39
CA MET A 345 17.77 23.05 -40.88
C MET A 345 16.90 23.95 -41.79
N GLU A 346 17.00 25.28 -41.65
CA GLU A 346 16.41 26.22 -42.61
C GLU A 346 17.46 26.62 -43.66
N ALA A 347 17.05 26.85 -44.92
CA ALA A 347 17.95 27.37 -45.93
C ALA A 347 17.94 28.91 -45.90
N ARG A 348 19.11 29.53 -45.73
CA ARG A 348 19.32 30.97 -45.89
C ARG A 348 18.98 31.36 -47.36
N PRO A 349 18.65 32.64 -47.66
CA PRO A 349 18.33 33.07 -49.03
C PRO A 349 19.41 32.80 -50.10
N ASP A 350 20.64 32.45 -49.68
CA ASP A 350 21.75 32.03 -50.53
C ASP A 350 21.85 30.50 -50.71
N GLY A 351 20.91 29.73 -50.16
CA GLY A 351 20.86 28.27 -50.22
C GLY A 351 21.74 27.56 -49.19
N THR A 352 22.44 28.26 -48.28
CA THR A 352 23.18 27.59 -47.21
C THR A 352 22.23 27.08 -46.12
N PRO A 353 22.31 25.80 -45.73
CA PRO A 353 21.57 25.30 -44.59
C PRO A 353 22.13 25.97 -43.32
N VAL A 354 21.28 26.70 -42.62
CA VAL A 354 21.56 27.31 -41.33
C VAL A 354 20.74 26.56 -40.28
N TYR A 355 21.43 26.18 -39.22
CA TYR A 355 20.84 25.60 -38.03
C TYR A 355 19.90 26.64 -37.38
N ALA A 356 18.58 26.34 -37.35
CA ALA A 356 17.57 27.20 -36.74
C ALA A 356 17.00 26.49 -35.49
N PRO A 357 17.70 26.53 -34.35
CA PRO A 357 17.22 25.88 -33.15
C PRO A 357 15.92 26.52 -32.70
N ARG A 358 14.98 25.69 -32.26
CA ARG A 358 13.76 26.16 -31.61
C ARG A 358 13.43 25.29 -30.42
N PHE A 359 12.85 25.93 -29.41
CA PHE A 359 12.22 25.28 -28.29
C PHE A 359 10.75 25.72 -28.27
N GLU A 360 9.85 24.77 -28.09
CA GLU A 360 8.41 24.98 -28.06
C GLU A 360 7.86 24.38 -26.77
N ALA A 361 6.93 25.09 -26.12
CA ALA A 361 6.15 24.54 -25.02
C ALA A 361 4.67 24.82 -25.27
N ARG A 362 3.81 23.83 -25.00
CA ARG A 362 2.36 23.96 -25.17
C ARG A 362 1.66 23.58 -23.87
N LEU A 363 0.83 24.48 -23.36
CA LEU A 363 -0.06 24.26 -22.21
C LEU A 363 -1.48 24.00 -22.71
N GLY A 364 -1.99 22.80 -22.46
CA GLY A 364 -3.35 22.38 -22.77
C GLY A 364 -4.37 22.89 -21.74
N ALA A 365 -5.65 22.93 -22.13
CA ALA A 365 -6.76 23.34 -21.26
C ALA A 365 -6.95 22.42 -20.03
N ASP A 366 -6.43 21.20 -20.11
CA ASP A 366 -6.39 20.20 -19.03
C ASP A 366 -5.18 20.37 -18.09
N GLY A 367 -4.35 21.39 -18.32
CA GLY A 367 -3.12 21.65 -17.57
C GLY A 367 -1.96 20.75 -17.96
N SER A 368 -2.07 19.95 -19.03
CA SER A 368 -0.94 19.18 -19.56
C SER A 368 0.05 20.07 -20.29
N VAL A 369 1.34 19.80 -20.11
CA VAL A 369 2.43 20.58 -20.72
C VAL A 369 3.30 19.68 -21.57
N GLU A 370 3.42 20.01 -22.86
CA GLU A 370 4.39 19.36 -23.76
C GLU A 370 5.55 20.30 -24.05
N LEU A 371 6.77 19.87 -23.71
CA LEU A 371 8.02 20.60 -23.97
C LEU A 371 8.78 19.92 -25.10
N ALA A 372 9.10 20.63 -26.18
CA ALA A 372 9.79 20.07 -27.34
C ALA A 372 10.92 20.98 -27.84
N GLY A 373 11.94 20.39 -28.45
CA GLY A 373 13.00 21.15 -29.15
C GLY A 373 14.39 21.04 -28.53
N ALA A 374 15.30 21.93 -28.94
CA ALA A 374 16.73 21.81 -28.65
C ALA A 374 17.14 22.44 -27.30
N LEU A 375 18.00 21.76 -26.56
CA LEU A 375 18.63 22.20 -25.31
C LEU A 375 20.13 21.93 -25.33
N HIS A 376 20.92 22.74 -24.62
CA HIS A 376 22.37 22.79 -24.82
C HIS A 376 23.10 21.49 -24.43
N ASP A 377 22.64 20.86 -23.34
CA ASP A 377 23.25 19.67 -22.75
C ASP A 377 22.25 18.90 -21.87
N THR A 378 22.66 17.72 -21.39
CA THR A 378 21.87 16.87 -20.48
C THR A 378 21.49 17.59 -19.19
N ARG A 379 22.33 18.51 -18.69
CA ARG A 379 22.07 19.29 -17.48
C ARG A 379 20.91 20.27 -17.70
N SER A 380 20.94 20.98 -18.82
CA SER A 380 19.89 21.90 -19.23
C SER A 380 18.57 21.15 -19.46
N GLN A 381 18.63 19.94 -20.04
CA GLN A 381 17.47 19.07 -20.20
C GLN A 381 16.84 18.66 -18.87
N ALA A 382 17.66 18.21 -17.91
CA ALA A 382 17.18 17.85 -16.58
C ALA A 382 16.62 19.06 -15.80
N ALA A 383 17.28 20.22 -15.92
CA ALA A 383 16.83 21.46 -15.27
C ALA A 383 15.48 21.93 -15.80
N VAL A 384 15.31 21.97 -17.13
CA VAL A 384 14.04 22.35 -17.77
C VAL A 384 12.91 21.40 -17.40
N ALA A 385 13.15 20.09 -17.42
CA ALA A 385 12.15 19.10 -17.04
C ALA A 385 11.75 19.22 -15.56
N SER A 386 12.73 19.38 -14.66
CA SER A 386 12.47 19.51 -13.22
C SER A 386 11.74 20.81 -12.89
N TYR A 387 12.12 21.91 -13.55
CA TYR A 387 11.50 23.20 -13.36
C TYR A 387 10.04 23.21 -13.84
N ALA A 388 9.77 22.65 -15.02
CA ALA A 388 8.41 22.49 -15.49
C ALA A 388 7.58 21.54 -14.61
N ALA A 389 8.16 20.45 -14.13
CA ALA A 389 7.47 19.54 -13.20
C ALA A 389 7.11 20.23 -11.88
N ALA A 390 7.95 21.14 -11.38
CA ALA A 390 7.65 21.93 -10.19
C ALA A 390 6.49 22.91 -10.41
N LEU A 391 6.39 23.53 -11.60
CA LEU A 391 5.35 24.50 -11.93
C LEU A 391 4.00 23.84 -12.28
N PHE A 392 4.01 22.71 -13.00
CA PHE A 392 2.79 22.12 -13.58
C PHE A 392 2.43 20.73 -13.03
N GLY A 393 3.29 20.14 -12.21
CA GLY A 393 3.15 18.79 -11.67
C GLY A 393 3.81 17.72 -12.55
N HIS A 394 4.49 16.76 -11.92
CA HIS A 394 5.30 15.75 -12.60
C HIS A 394 4.53 14.92 -13.64
N ASP A 395 3.29 14.52 -13.33
CA ASP A 395 2.49 13.64 -14.20
C ASP A 395 1.86 14.36 -15.41
N ARG A 396 1.91 15.69 -15.41
CA ARG A 396 1.32 16.53 -16.46
C ARG A 396 2.35 17.03 -17.47
N VAL A 397 3.65 16.85 -17.20
CA VAL A 397 4.74 17.36 -18.04
C VAL A 397 5.32 16.25 -18.92
N ARG A 398 5.22 16.43 -20.23
CA ARG A 398 5.83 15.56 -21.23
C ARG A 398 7.01 16.28 -21.89
N THR A 399 8.21 15.75 -21.71
CA THR A 399 9.44 16.34 -22.29
C THR A 399 9.91 15.57 -23.53
N VAL A 400 10.29 16.31 -24.56
CA VAL A 400 10.51 15.86 -25.95
C VAL A 400 11.67 16.63 -26.56
N THR A 401 12.76 16.68 -25.83
CA THR A 401 13.87 17.57 -26.15
C THR A 401 15.06 16.80 -26.71
N VAL A 402 15.84 17.49 -27.53
CA VAL A 402 17.08 16.99 -28.13
C VAL A 402 18.25 17.84 -27.64
N ILE A 403 19.44 17.24 -27.59
CA ILE A 403 20.65 17.95 -27.14
C ILE A 403 21.35 18.56 -28.35
N ASP A 404 21.66 19.85 -28.26
CA ASP A 404 22.41 20.58 -29.27
C ASP A 404 23.45 21.54 -28.63
N PRO A 405 24.75 21.25 -28.76
CA PRO A 405 25.79 22.06 -28.15
C PRO A 405 26.10 23.36 -28.91
N GLU A 406 25.51 23.59 -30.10
CA GLU A 406 25.74 24.79 -30.91
C GLU A 406 24.70 25.90 -30.67
N LEU A 407 23.89 25.75 -29.61
CA LEU A 407 22.87 26.74 -29.25
C LEU A 407 23.49 28.08 -28.82
N PRO A 408 22.83 29.21 -29.12
CA PRO A 408 23.31 30.53 -28.70
C PRO A 408 23.45 30.65 -27.18
N ASP A 409 24.36 31.52 -26.75
CA ASP A 409 24.53 31.85 -25.33
C ASP A 409 23.19 32.33 -24.70
N GLY A 410 23.00 31.98 -23.43
CA GLY A 410 21.78 32.32 -22.68
C GLY A 410 20.52 31.57 -23.11
N TRP A 411 20.61 30.56 -23.99
CA TRP A 411 19.46 29.74 -24.42
C TRP A 411 18.71 29.07 -23.25
N PRO A 412 19.36 28.40 -22.28
CA PRO A 412 18.65 27.78 -21.17
C PRO A 412 17.88 28.79 -20.30
N GLY A 413 18.45 29.98 -20.09
CA GLY A 413 17.78 31.06 -19.34
C GLY A 413 16.52 31.56 -20.03
N ARG A 414 16.56 31.73 -21.36
CA ARG A 414 15.39 32.11 -22.17
C ARG A 414 14.28 31.06 -22.13
N VAL A 415 14.65 29.78 -22.19
CA VAL A 415 13.70 28.68 -22.08
C VAL A 415 13.03 28.66 -20.71
N LEU A 416 13.80 28.77 -19.62
CA LEU A 416 13.25 28.78 -18.26
C LEU A 416 12.33 29.98 -18.03
N ALA A 417 12.73 31.18 -18.46
CA ALA A 417 11.90 32.38 -18.36
C ALA A 417 10.58 32.25 -19.14
N GLY A 418 10.62 31.62 -20.33
CA GLY A 418 9.42 31.36 -21.11
C GLY A 418 8.49 30.33 -20.46
N ILE A 419 9.03 29.29 -19.82
CA ILE A 419 8.23 28.28 -19.11
C ILE A 419 7.57 28.88 -17.86
N GLU A 420 8.29 29.75 -17.15
CA GLU A 420 7.75 30.49 -16.01
C GLU A 420 6.61 31.42 -16.46
N ALA A 421 6.80 32.16 -17.57
CA ALA A 421 5.73 32.96 -18.16
C ALA A 421 4.52 32.12 -18.61
N LEU A 422 4.74 30.89 -19.07
CA LEU A 422 3.68 29.95 -19.44
C LEU A 422 2.87 29.48 -18.21
N ALA A 423 3.43 29.55 -17.00
CA ALA A 423 2.72 29.18 -15.77
C ALA A 423 1.72 30.25 -15.30
N GLU A 424 1.83 31.49 -15.81
CA GLU A 424 0.90 32.59 -15.52
C GLU A 424 -0.38 32.54 -16.39
N ILE A 425 -0.48 31.57 -17.32
CA ILE A 425 -1.58 31.48 -18.28
C ILE A 425 -2.33 30.14 -18.16
N LYS A 426 -3.60 30.12 -18.57
CA LYS A 426 -4.50 28.96 -18.43
C LYS A 426 -4.34 27.96 -19.57
N GLU A 427 -4.11 28.44 -20.79
CA GLU A 427 -3.76 27.65 -21.95
C GLU A 427 -2.96 28.51 -22.93
N GLY A 428 -2.06 27.91 -23.69
CA GLY A 428 -1.27 28.66 -24.67
C GLY A 428 -0.06 27.93 -25.21
N SER A 429 0.77 28.68 -25.93
CA SER A 429 2.01 28.19 -26.50
C SER A 429 3.13 29.21 -26.38
N LEU A 430 4.31 28.68 -26.06
CA LEU A 430 5.58 29.38 -26.03
C LEU A 430 6.44 28.87 -27.18
N GLN A 431 7.10 29.80 -27.88
CA GLN A 431 8.13 29.50 -28.87
C GLN A 431 9.38 30.32 -28.58
N VAL A 432 10.53 29.67 -28.51
CA VAL A 432 11.85 30.29 -28.35
C VAL A 432 12.69 29.99 -29.57
N THR A 433 13.22 31.04 -30.19
CA THR A 433 14.09 31.03 -31.37
C THR A 433 15.37 31.82 -31.05
N PRO A 434 16.41 31.82 -31.91
CA PRO A 434 17.65 32.55 -31.64
C PRO A 434 17.42 34.05 -31.42
N THR A 435 16.44 34.62 -32.10
CA THR A 435 16.17 36.07 -32.15
C THR A 435 14.87 36.49 -31.47
N ALA A 436 13.98 35.56 -31.13
CA ALA A 436 12.68 35.89 -30.56
C ALA A 436 12.15 34.87 -29.55
N LEU A 437 11.38 35.35 -28.58
CA LEU A 437 10.53 34.58 -27.67
C LEU A 437 9.09 35.05 -27.88
N THR A 438 8.23 34.14 -28.31
CA THR A 438 6.82 34.42 -28.59
C THR A 438 5.95 33.61 -27.63
N LEU A 439 5.04 34.27 -26.93
CA LEU A 439 4.05 33.64 -26.05
C LEU A 439 2.64 34.03 -26.50
N THR A 440 1.78 33.04 -26.69
CA THR A 440 0.38 33.24 -27.06
C THR A 440 -0.53 32.43 -26.14
N GLY A 441 -1.63 33.01 -25.68
CA GLY A 441 -2.58 32.24 -24.86
C GLY A 441 -3.63 33.06 -24.13
N ARG A 442 -4.27 32.41 -23.15
CA ARG A 442 -5.34 32.99 -22.32
C ARG A 442 -4.86 33.10 -20.88
N GLY A 443 -4.91 34.30 -20.30
CA GLY A 443 -4.51 34.55 -18.91
C GLY A 443 -5.36 33.79 -17.87
N ILE A 444 -4.77 33.52 -16.71
CA ILE A 444 -5.50 33.00 -15.53
C ILE A 444 -6.34 34.12 -14.89
N GLU A 445 -5.82 35.34 -14.89
CA GLU A 445 -6.40 36.54 -14.28
C GLU A 445 -6.40 37.73 -15.26
N ALA A 446 -7.11 38.81 -14.90
CA ALA A 446 -7.28 39.98 -15.76
C ALA A 446 -6.00 40.81 -15.98
N ASP A 447 -4.98 40.63 -15.15
CA ASP A 447 -3.67 41.30 -15.19
C ASP A 447 -2.51 40.35 -15.52
N ALA A 448 -2.81 39.12 -15.97
CA ALA A 448 -1.81 38.13 -16.34
C ALA A 448 -0.86 38.63 -17.45
N ASP A 449 -1.34 39.52 -18.31
CA ASP A 449 -0.55 40.15 -19.37
C ASP A 449 0.57 41.04 -18.81
N ALA A 450 0.24 41.93 -17.88
CA ALA A 450 1.21 42.82 -17.25
C ALA A 450 2.27 42.05 -16.45
N ARG A 451 1.88 40.95 -15.77
CA ARG A 451 2.82 40.10 -15.01
C ARG A 451 3.77 39.35 -15.93
N VAL A 452 3.24 38.75 -17.00
CA VAL A 452 4.06 38.04 -18.00
C VAL A 452 5.05 38.99 -18.67
N GLU A 453 4.61 40.20 -19.06
CA GLU A 453 5.51 41.20 -19.64
C GLU A 453 6.60 41.64 -18.67
N ALA A 454 6.25 41.90 -17.39
CA ALA A 454 7.23 42.26 -16.37
C ALA A 454 8.23 41.13 -16.08
N LEU A 455 7.77 39.89 -16.04
CA LEU A 455 8.60 38.70 -15.83
C LEU A 455 9.60 38.51 -16.96
N LEU A 456 9.12 38.56 -18.21
CA LEU A 456 9.97 38.40 -19.39
C LEU A 456 10.95 39.56 -19.53
N ALA A 457 10.54 40.80 -19.23
CA ALA A 457 11.44 41.96 -19.23
C ALA A 457 12.55 41.86 -18.16
N ALA A 458 12.27 41.25 -17.01
CA ALA A 458 13.24 41.07 -15.94
C ALA A 458 14.24 39.93 -16.22
N LYS A 459 13.79 38.85 -16.89
CA LYS A 459 14.55 37.60 -17.01
C LYS A 459 15.11 37.32 -18.42
N VAL A 460 14.60 37.99 -19.46
CA VAL A 460 15.12 37.88 -20.84
C VAL A 460 16.01 39.07 -21.14
N SER A 461 17.32 38.85 -21.18
CA SER A 461 18.32 39.88 -21.51
C SER A 461 18.81 39.80 -22.96
N GLY A 462 19.14 40.94 -23.57
CA GLY A 462 19.82 41.01 -24.88
C GLY A 462 18.92 41.44 -26.05
N GLU A 463 19.33 41.14 -27.29
CA GLU A 463 18.62 41.50 -28.54
C GLU A 463 17.42 40.59 -28.87
N THR A 464 16.89 39.84 -27.89
CA THR A 464 15.78 38.90 -28.13
C THR A 464 14.46 39.67 -28.20
N LEU A 465 13.74 39.56 -29.32
CA LEU A 465 12.40 40.12 -29.48
C LEU A 465 11.40 39.32 -28.65
N VAL A 466 10.71 39.97 -27.72
CA VAL A 466 9.63 39.36 -26.94
C VAL A 466 8.30 39.79 -27.56
N ASP A 467 7.48 38.82 -27.97
CA ASP A 467 6.16 39.04 -28.54
C ASP A 467 5.11 38.28 -27.72
N VAL A 468 4.16 38.99 -27.14
CA VAL A 468 3.15 38.41 -26.25
C VAL A 468 1.77 38.77 -26.78
N THR A 469 0.92 37.77 -27.01
CA THR A 469 -0.45 37.95 -27.51
C THR A 469 -1.47 37.27 -26.61
N PHE A 470 -2.41 38.05 -26.04
CA PHE A 470 -3.48 37.58 -25.16
C PHE A 470 -4.88 37.74 -25.75
N ASP A 471 -5.74 36.74 -25.53
CA ASP A 471 -7.17 36.80 -25.80
C ASP A 471 -7.94 37.26 -24.54
N VAL A 472 -8.11 38.58 -24.42
CA VAL A 472 -8.63 39.27 -23.23
C VAL A 472 -10.12 39.01 -22.97
N GLU A 473 -10.89 38.69 -24.02
CA GLU A 473 -12.35 38.55 -23.95
C GLU A 473 -12.77 37.19 -23.37
N ALA A 474 -12.00 36.13 -23.65
CA ALA A 474 -12.23 34.80 -23.10
C ALA A 474 -11.80 34.65 -21.62
N ALA A 475 -10.79 35.40 -21.17
CA ALA A 475 -10.31 35.36 -19.78
C ALA A 475 -11.34 35.92 -18.78
N SER A 476 -12.03 37.01 -19.14
CA SER A 476 -13.11 37.58 -18.32
C SER A 476 -14.28 36.62 -18.10
N LEU A 477 -14.62 35.81 -19.12
CA LEU A 477 -15.71 34.83 -19.04
C LEU A 477 -15.30 33.60 -18.22
N ALA A 478 -14.03 33.18 -18.31
CA ALA A 478 -13.49 32.07 -17.54
C ALA A 478 -13.34 32.40 -16.04
N ALA A 479 -12.98 33.63 -15.68
CA ALA A 479 -12.89 34.09 -14.29
C ALA A 479 -14.27 34.15 -13.59
N ALA A 480 -15.33 34.48 -14.34
CA ALA A 480 -16.70 34.41 -13.84
C ALA A 480 -17.19 32.97 -13.63
N ALA A 481 -16.73 32.02 -14.46
CA ALA A 481 -17.12 30.61 -14.41
C ALA A 481 -16.33 29.76 -13.39
N ALA A 482 -15.22 30.26 -12.85
CA ALA A 482 -14.30 29.52 -11.97
C ALA A 482 -14.49 29.78 -10.47
N ARG A 483 -15.45 30.62 -10.05
CA ARG A 483 -15.71 30.87 -8.62
C ARG A 483 -16.44 29.68 -7.97
N PRO A 484 -16.15 29.36 -6.69
CA PRO A 484 -16.92 28.39 -5.92
C PRO A 484 -18.42 28.69 -5.99
N ALA A 485 -19.23 27.66 -6.22
CA ALA A 485 -20.68 27.79 -6.36
C ALA A 485 -21.36 28.59 -5.23
N PRO A 486 -21.00 28.41 -3.93
CA PRO A 486 -21.64 29.16 -2.83
C PRO A 486 -21.41 30.68 -2.86
N GLU A 487 -20.23 31.13 -3.31
CA GLU A 487 -19.89 32.56 -3.39
C GLU A 487 -20.64 33.26 -4.52
N ARG A 488 -20.77 32.59 -5.67
CA ARG A 488 -21.60 33.05 -6.79
C ARG A 488 -23.06 33.23 -6.35
N CYS A 489 -23.58 32.26 -5.61
CA CYS A 489 -24.94 32.34 -5.07
C CYS A 489 -25.13 33.52 -4.12
N ALA A 490 -24.16 33.78 -3.23
CA ALA A 490 -24.21 34.90 -2.31
C ALA A 490 -24.28 36.26 -3.04
N GLU A 491 -23.48 36.43 -4.10
CA GLU A 491 -23.49 37.65 -4.92
C GLU A 491 -24.82 37.82 -5.68
N GLU A 492 -25.33 36.76 -6.29
CA GLU A 492 -26.60 36.79 -7.02
C GLU A 492 -27.78 37.13 -6.08
N ILE A 493 -27.81 36.56 -4.88
CA ILE A 493 -28.81 36.87 -3.85
C ILE A 493 -28.68 38.33 -3.37
N ALA A 494 -27.45 38.80 -3.13
CA ALA A 494 -27.20 40.19 -2.76
C ALA A 494 -27.66 41.17 -3.86
N ALA A 495 -27.47 40.82 -5.14
CA ALA A 495 -27.94 41.60 -6.28
C ALA A 495 -29.47 41.65 -6.37
N ILE A 496 -30.15 40.53 -6.10
CA ILE A 496 -31.62 40.48 -6.02
C ILE A 496 -32.11 41.43 -4.92
N LEU A 497 -31.55 41.34 -3.72
CA LEU A 497 -31.94 42.16 -2.57
C LEU A 497 -31.58 43.65 -2.72
N ALA A 498 -30.53 43.97 -3.46
CA ALA A 498 -30.17 45.34 -3.79
C ALA A 498 -31.16 45.99 -4.76
N ASN A 499 -31.75 45.20 -5.66
CA ASN A 499 -32.74 45.66 -6.63
C ASN A 499 -34.16 45.70 -6.05
N GLU A 500 -34.55 44.69 -5.27
CA GLU A 500 -35.89 44.57 -4.69
C GLU A 500 -35.84 44.09 -3.24
N ALA A 501 -36.22 44.95 -2.30
CA ALA A 501 -36.21 44.64 -0.86
C ALA A 501 -37.44 43.81 -0.45
N ILE A 502 -37.24 42.88 0.50
CA ILE A 502 -38.32 42.15 1.15
C ILE A 502 -39.11 43.09 2.07
N GLN A 503 -40.41 43.22 1.82
CA GLN A 503 -41.31 44.13 2.51
C GLN A 503 -42.13 43.41 3.57
N PHE A 504 -42.42 44.12 4.67
CA PHE A 504 -43.20 43.62 5.79
C PHE A 504 -44.32 44.59 6.14
N ARG A 505 -45.43 44.06 6.68
CA ARG A 505 -46.47 44.90 7.27
C ARG A 505 -45.90 45.80 8.38
N ALA A 506 -46.43 47.01 8.50
CA ALA A 506 -45.95 48.00 9.46
C ALA A 506 -45.95 47.45 10.90
N GLY A 507 -44.78 47.47 11.56
CA GLY A 507 -44.61 46.96 12.92
C GLY A 507 -44.72 45.43 13.07
N SER A 508 -44.74 44.67 11.97
CA SER A 508 -44.90 43.21 11.95
C SER A 508 -43.69 42.51 11.30
N SER A 509 -43.55 41.21 11.55
CA SER A 509 -42.68 40.27 10.83
C SER A 509 -43.39 39.55 9.69
N GLU A 510 -44.65 39.87 9.44
CA GLU A 510 -45.42 39.31 8.32
C GLU A 510 -44.98 39.92 6.99
N ILE A 511 -44.56 39.06 6.07
CA ILE A 511 -44.08 39.41 4.73
C ILE A 511 -45.26 39.82 3.84
N GLU A 512 -45.13 40.94 3.14
CA GLU A 512 -46.15 41.42 2.20
C GLU A 512 -46.26 40.49 0.98
N PRO A 513 -47.46 40.24 0.43
CA PRO A 513 -47.63 39.39 -0.75
C PRO A 513 -46.82 39.84 -1.97
N ALA A 514 -46.51 41.13 -2.08
CA ALA A 514 -45.68 41.67 -3.16
C ALA A 514 -44.24 41.13 -3.14
N SER A 515 -43.72 40.70 -1.98
CA SER A 515 -42.35 40.19 -1.84
C SER A 515 -42.22 38.69 -2.15
N GLN A 516 -43.30 38.01 -2.50
CA GLN A 516 -43.25 36.58 -2.87
C GLN A 516 -42.39 36.34 -4.12
N GLY A 517 -42.40 37.26 -5.09
CA GLY A 517 -41.53 37.17 -6.28
C GLY A 517 -40.04 37.22 -5.95
N VAL A 518 -39.66 38.08 -4.99
CA VAL A 518 -38.28 38.19 -4.50
C VAL A 518 -37.86 36.91 -3.78
N ILE A 519 -38.74 36.35 -2.94
CA ILE A 519 -38.48 35.11 -2.20
C ILE A 519 -38.29 33.93 -3.16
N ALA A 520 -39.15 33.81 -4.18
CA ALA A 520 -39.02 32.78 -5.21
C ALA A 520 -37.71 32.92 -6.00
N ALA A 521 -37.32 34.15 -6.38
CA ALA A 521 -36.07 34.40 -7.09
C ALA A 521 -34.84 34.02 -6.23
N ILE A 522 -34.87 34.33 -4.94
CA ILE A 522 -33.80 33.92 -4.00
C ILE A 522 -33.77 32.39 -3.85
N ALA A 523 -34.94 31.75 -3.74
CA ALA A 523 -35.05 30.29 -3.67
C ALA A 523 -34.53 29.60 -4.94
N ASP A 524 -34.78 30.18 -6.12
CA ASP A 524 -34.24 29.70 -7.40
C ASP A 524 -32.71 29.68 -7.39
N VAL A 525 -32.07 30.76 -6.91
CA VAL A 525 -30.62 30.81 -6.76
C VAL A 525 -30.15 29.77 -5.74
N LEU A 526 -30.76 29.70 -4.55
CA LEU A 526 -30.35 28.78 -3.48
C LEU A 526 -30.43 27.30 -3.90
N ARG A 527 -31.34 26.90 -4.81
CA ARG A 527 -31.40 25.52 -5.34
C ARG A 527 -30.16 25.11 -6.14
N GLU A 528 -29.41 26.08 -6.68
CA GLU A 528 -28.17 25.82 -7.40
C GLU A 528 -26.95 25.66 -6.47
N CYS A 529 -27.13 25.75 -5.14
CA CYS A 529 -26.05 25.82 -4.15
C CYS A 529 -26.15 24.71 -3.09
N PRO A 530 -26.18 23.41 -3.48
CA PRO A 530 -26.31 22.32 -2.51
C PRO A 530 -25.12 22.27 -1.55
N GLY A 531 -25.40 22.10 -0.25
CA GLY A 531 -24.40 22.00 0.82
C GLY A 531 -23.92 23.34 1.37
N ALA A 532 -24.39 24.47 0.84
CA ALA A 532 -24.01 25.80 1.34
C ALA A 532 -24.81 26.20 2.59
N GLU A 533 -24.16 26.95 3.48
CA GLU A 533 -24.77 27.50 4.69
C GLU A 533 -24.92 29.03 4.55
N PHE A 534 -26.10 29.56 4.88
CA PHE A 534 -26.36 31.00 4.83
C PHE A 534 -27.03 31.50 6.11
N GLU A 535 -26.64 32.70 6.55
CA GLU A 535 -27.29 33.45 7.62
C GLU A 535 -28.19 34.54 7.04
N VAL A 536 -29.47 34.54 7.44
CA VAL A 536 -30.41 35.61 7.13
C VAL A 536 -30.38 36.66 8.25
N GLY A 537 -29.83 37.84 7.93
CA GLY A 537 -29.68 38.98 8.83
C GLY A 537 -30.82 39.98 8.71
N GLY A 538 -31.52 40.26 9.81
CA GLY A 538 -32.55 41.29 9.88
C GLY A 538 -32.04 42.59 10.48
N HIS A 539 -32.35 43.74 9.86
CA HIS A 539 -31.93 45.06 10.35
C HIS A 539 -33.12 46.02 10.49
N SER A 540 -33.03 46.94 11.46
CA SER A 540 -33.99 48.01 11.69
C SER A 540 -33.32 49.38 11.60
N ASP A 541 -34.14 50.44 11.51
CA ASP A 541 -33.65 51.79 11.76
C ASP A 541 -33.56 52.09 13.27
N SER A 542 -33.00 53.24 13.64
CA SER A 542 -32.83 53.64 15.04
C SER A 542 -34.09 54.25 15.68
N SER A 543 -35.26 54.12 15.05
CA SER A 543 -36.51 54.67 15.59
C SER A 543 -37.15 53.63 16.52
N GLY A 544 -37.49 54.03 17.74
CA GLY A 544 -38.13 53.15 18.72
C GLY A 544 -37.16 52.59 19.77
N ASP A 545 -37.66 51.64 20.56
CA ASP A 545 -36.91 50.99 21.63
C ASP A 545 -35.94 49.95 21.06
N GLU A 546 -34.69 49.95 21.55
CA GLU A 546 -33.62 49.08 21.05
C GLU A 546 -33.96 47.60 21.20
N ALA A 547 -34.52 47.18 22.34
CA ALA A 547 -34.91 45.80 22.56
C ALA A 547 -36.13 45.40 21.70
N ALA A 548 -37.04 46.33 21.43
CA ALA A 548 -38.13 46.11 20.48
C ALA A 548 -37.62 45.97 19.04
N ASN A 549 -36.66 46.79 18.64
CA ASN A 549 -36.02 46.75 17.33
C ASN A 549 -35.25 45.44 17.12
N GLN A 550 -34.49 45.00 18.12
CA GLN A 550 -33.79 43.72 18.12
C GLN A 550 -34.77 42.55 17.92
N ARG A 551 -35.83 42.47 18.75
CA ARG A 551 -36.85 41.41 18.63
C ARG A 551 -37.55 41.42 17.28
N LEU A 552 -37.87 42.61 16.75
CA LEU A 552 -38.56 42.74 15.47
C LEU A 552 -37.66 42.35 14.29
N SER A 553 -36.37 42.72 14.34
CA SER A 553 -35.41 42.31 13.31
C SER A 553 -35.18 40.80 13.29
N GLU A 554 -35.07 40.17 14.47
CA GLU A 554 -34.95 38.71 14.61
C GLU A 554 -36.20 38.03 14.04
N ALA A 555 -37.38 38.45 14.48
CA ALA A 555 -38.64 37.87 14.02
C ALA A 555 -38.83 37.98 12.50
N ARG A 556 -38.32 39.05 11.87
CA ARG A 556 -38.34 39.23 10.41
C ARG A 556 -37.37 38.30 9.70
N ALA A 557 -36.15 38.16 10.20
CA ALA A 557 -35.18 37.22 9.67
C ALA A 557 -35.71 35.78 9.75
N THR A 558 -36.28 35.38 10.89
CA THR A 558 -36.92 34.07 11.06
C THR A 558 -38.09 33.87 10.10
N ALA A 559 -38.92 34.89 9.86
CA ALA A 559 -40.03 34.81 8.90
C ALA A 559 -39.54 34.60 7.46
N VAL A 560 -38.42 35.21 7.07
CA VAL A 560 -37.80 35.00 5.75
C VAL A 560 -37.23 33.60 5.62
N VAL A 561 -36.53 33.09 6.64
CA VAL A 561 -36.06 31.69 6.65
C VAL A 561 -37.23 30.71 6.52
N ALA A 562 -38.32 30.94 7.25
CA ALA A 562 -39.51 30.09 7.17
C ALA A 562 -40.15 30.12 5.77
N ALA A 563 -40.19 31.28 5.12
CA ALA A 563 -40.70 31.42 3.75
C ALA A 563 -39.79 30.71 2.73
N LEU A 564 -38.46 30.85 2.83
CA LEU A 564 -37.51 30.18 1.95
C LEU A 564 -37.53 28.65 2.11
N ARG A 565 -37.67 28.14 3.34
CA ARG A 565 -37.81 26.70 3.59
C ARG A 565 -39.10 26.10 3.01
N ALA A 566 -40.13 26.91 2.81
CA ALA A 566 -41.37 26.47 2.17
C ALA A 566 -41.24 26.27 0.65
N GLU A 567 -40.15 26.75 0.03
CA GLU A 567 -39.85 26.63 -1.40
C GLU A 567 -39.10 25.33 -1.78
N ASP A 568 -39.05 24.35 -0.87
CA ASP A 568 -38.42 23.02 -1.03
C ASP A 568 -36.94 23.11 -1.46
N LEU A 569 -36.09 23.59 -0.56
CA LEU A 569 -34.64 23.75 -0.75
C LEU A 569 -33.88 22.52 -0.21
N PRO A 570 -33.53 21.51 -1.04
CA PRO A 570 -32.75 20.37 -0.56
C PRO A 570 -31.32 20.78 -0.27
N LEU A 571 -30.80 20.40 0.91
CA LEU A 571 -29.38 20.48 1.28
C LEU A 571 -28.82 21.91 1.45
N VAL A 572 -29.65 22.93 1.65
CA VAL A 572 -29.19 24.28 2.03
C VAL A 572 -29.49 24.54 3.50
N MET A 573 -28.49 24.95 4.28
CA MET A 573 -28.66 25.28 5.68
C MET A 573 -28.91 26.78 5.84
N LEU A 574 -30.03 27.14 6.46
CA LEU A 574 -30.42 28.54 6.69
C LEU A 574 -30.55 28.82 8.19
N THR A 575 -29.81 29.81 8.69
CA THR A 575 -29.94 30.35 10.04
C THR A 575 -30.54 31.77 9.99
N SER A 576 -31.11 32.27 11.09
CA SER A 576 -31.62 33.64 11.18
C SER A 576 -30.96 34.38 12.34
N ARG A 577 -30.68 35.67 12.14
CA ARG A 577 -30.18 36.56 13.19
C ARG A 577 -30.73 37.98 13.04
N GLY A 578 -31.16 38.57 14.14
CA GLY A 578 -31.56 39.97 14.25
C GLY A 578 -30.38 40.84 14.70
N TYR A 579 -30.23 41.99 14.05
CA TYR A 579 -29.16 42.95 14.33
C TYR A 579 -29.68 44.29 14.85
N GLY A 580 -31.01 44.46 14.95
CA GLY A 580 -31.63 45.70 15.39
C GLY A 580 -31.10 46.90 14.60
N ALA A 581 -30.77 47.99 15.31
CA ALA A 581 -30.20 49.20 14.70
C ALA A 581 -28.67 49.27 14.77
N ALA A 582 -27.98 48.18 15.17
CA ALA A 582 -26.56 48.19 15.50
C ALA A 582 -25.64 48.40 14.27
N HIS A 583 -26.11 48.06 13.07
CA HIS A 583 -25.32 48.13 11.83
C HIS A 583 -26.01 48.97 10.73
N PRO A 584 -26.07 50.31 10.88
CA PRO A 584 -26.71 51.18 9.89
C PRO A 584 -25.85 51.36 8.63
N LEU A 585 -26.44 51.15 7.45
CA LEU A 585 -25.80 51.46 6.16
C LEU A 585 -25.86 52.95 5.80
N ALA A 586 -26.76 53.70 6.43
CA ALA A 586 -26.98 55.10 6.15
C ALA A 586 -27.37 55.87 7.42
N GLY A 587 -27.19 57.19 7.41
CA GLY A 587 -27.64 58.05 8.51
C GLY A 587 -29.16 57.96 8.74
N ASN A 588 -29.58 57.82 10.00
CA ASN A 588 -30.99 57.65 10.40
C ASN A 588 -31.81 58.96 10.37
N GLU A 589 -31.19 60.09 10.05
CA GLU A 589 -31.83 61.42 10.03
C GLU A 589 -32.89 61.54 8.91
N THR A 590 -32.65 60.92 7.76
CA THR A 590 -33.54 61.04 6.59
C THR A 590 -34.46 59.82 6.46
N PRO A 591 -35.71 60.00 5.96
CA PRO A 591 -36.58 58.88 5.62
C PRO A 591 -35.92 57.87 4.67
N ALA A 592 -35.14 58.35 3.70
CA ALA A 592 -34.41 57.49 2.76
C ALA A 592 -33.30 56.66 3.44
N GLY A 593 -32.57 57.25 4.40
CA GLY A 593 -31.57 56.53 5.19
C GLY A 593 -32.18 55.47 6.10
N ARG A 594 -33.28 55.80 6.80
CA ARG A 594 -34.03 54.83 7.61
C ARG A 594 -34.56 53.66 6.80
N THR A 595 -35.07 53.92 5.59
CA THR A 595 -35.53 52.85 4.69
C THR A 595 -34.40 51.92 4.26
N ARG A 596 -33.18 52.44 4.01
CA ARG A 596 -32.02 51.61 3.71
C ARG A 596 -31.52 50.77 4.90
N ASN A 597 -31.73 51.26 6.13
CA ASN A 597 -31.37 50.52 7.34
C ASN A 597 -32.38 49.40 7.67
N ARG A 598 -33.66 49.56 7.29
CA ARG A 598 -34.69 48.51 7.40
C ARG A 598 -34.57 47.48 6.27
N ARG A 599 -33.61 46.55 6.36
CA ARG A 599 -33.29 45.58 5.31
C ARG A 599 -33.19 44.15 5.82
N ILE A 600 -33.23 43.22 4.88
CA ILE A 600 -32.80 41.84 5.05
C ILE A 600 -31.52 41.66 4.24
N GLU A 601 -30.54 40.96 4.81
CA GLU A 601 -29.35 40.48 4.11
C GLU A 601 -29.26 38.96 4.26
N ILE A 602 -28.63 38.30 3.29
CA ILE A 602 -28.39 36.87 3.31
C ILE A 602 -26.91 36.69 3.01
N LEU A 603 -26.16 36.18 3.99
CA LEU A 603 -24.71 36.09 3.96
C LEU A 603 -24.30 34.64 3.91
N LEU A 604 -23.30 34.31 3.08
CA LEU A 604 -22.69 32.98 3.08
C LEU A 604 -21.94 32.79 4.41
N VAL A 605 -22.22 31.70 5.11
CA VAL A 605 -21.46 31.28 6.29
C VAL A 605 -20.28 30.46 5.76
N ASP A 606 -19.11 31.05 5.89
CA ASP A 606 -17.85 30.39 5.60
C ASP A 606 -17.39 29.64 6.86
N PRO A 607 -17.29 28.30 6.84
CA PRO A 607 -16.91 27.51 8.01
C PRO A 607 -15.47 27.82 8.47
N THR A 608 -14.59 28.28 7.59
CA THR A 608 -13.23 28.71 7.92
C THR A 608 -13.20 30.12 8.53
N LYS A 609 -14.03 31.05 8.06
CA LYS A 609 -14.18 32.37 8.71
C LYS A 609 -14.97 32.35 10.01
N ALA A 610 -15.89 31.39 10.19
CA ALA A 610 -16.54 31.17 11.48
C ALA A 610 -15.53 30.70 12.54
N ALA A 611 -14.49 29.95 12.12
CA ALA A 611 -13.34 29.59 12.95
C ALA A 611 -12.35 30.77 13.14
N GLU A 612 -12.03 31.55 12.09
CA GLU A 612 -11.14 32.73 12.22
C GLU A 612 -11.77 33.90 13.00
N ALA A 613 -13.10 34.06 12.97
CA ALA A 613 -13.80 35.10 13.72
C ALA A 613 -14.01 34.75 15.21
N ALA A 614 -13.69 33.52 15.62
CA ALA A 614 -13.73 33.07 17.01
C ALA A 614 -12.37 33.21 17.73
N VAL A 615 -11.28 33.49 17.01
CA VAL A 615 -9.96 33.71 17.60
C VAL A 615 -9.77 35.20 17.93
N GLU A 616 -9.89 35.56 19.20
CA GLU A 616 -9.31 36.81 19.71
C GLU A 616 -7.79 36.81 19.39
N PRO A 617 -7.25 37.85 18.74
CA PRO A 617 -5.87 37.84 18.28
C PRO A 617 -4.92 37.95 19.47
N GLY A 618 -4.20 36.86 19.81
CA GLY A 618 -3.16 36.96 20.83
C GLY A 618 -2.47 35.70 21.36
N GLU A 619 -2.73 34.49 20.86
CA GLU A 619 -2.06 33.29 21.39
C GLU A 619 -1.36 32.44 20.30
N ASP A 620 -0.14 32.02 20.63
CA ASP A 620 0.81 31.31 19.79
C ASP A 620 0.22 29.95 19.30
N PRO A 621 0.14 29.67 17.98
CA PRO A 621 -0.44 28.44 17.43
C PRO A 621 0.17 27.16 18.01
N ALA A 622 1.47 27.20 18.36
CA ALA A 622 2.16 26.06 18.97
C ALA A 622 1.68 25.78 20.41
N ALA A 623 1.29 26.82 21.15
CA ALA A 623 0.73 26.68 22.50
C ALA A 623 -0.72 26.16 22.47
N ALA A 624 -1.50 26.56 21.46
CA ALA A 624 -2.86 26.06 21.25
C ALA A 624 -2.89 24.56 20.88
N ALA A 625 -2.01 24.12 19.97
CA ALA A 625 -1.87 22.72 19.61
C ALA A 625 -1.45 21.83 20.80
N GLY A 626 -0.50 22.30 21.62
CA GLY A 626 -0.09 21.59 22.85
C GLY A 626 -1.21 21.45 23.89
N LYS A 627 -2.08 22.47 24.02
CA LYS A 627 -3.26 22.40 24.90
C LYS A 627 -4.31 21.43 24.38
N ALA A 628 -4.58 21.42 23.07
CA ALA A 628 -5.52 20.49 22.45
C ALA A 628 -5.07 19.02 22.62
N GLN A 629 -3.78 18.74 22.49
CA GLN A 629 -3.22 17.40 22.69
C GLN A 629 -3.32 16.96 24.16
N ALA A 630 -2.96 17.83 25.11
CA ALA A 630 -3.09 17.51 26.54
C ALA A 630 -4.56 17.25 26.95
N CYS A 631 -5.48 18.01 26.38
CA CYS A 631 -6.92 17.83 26.56
C CYS A 631 -7.41 16.47 26.03
N ALA A 632 -6.95 16.08 24.84
CA ALA A 632 -7.29 14.79 24.23
C ALA A 632 -6.80 13.60 25.09
N GLU A 633 -5.60 13.69 25.63
CA GLU A 633 -5.03 12.67 26.52
C GLU A 633 -5.82 12.54 27.83
N GLU A 634 -6.27 13.66 28.40
CA GLU A 634 -7.10 13.66 29.60
C GLU A 634 -8.50 13.09 29.33
N ILE A 635 -9.12 13.43 28.20
CA ILE A 635 -10.40 12.84 27.76
C ILE A 635 -10.26 11.31 27.59
N ALA A 636 -9.17 10.86 26.94
CA ALA A 636 -8.89 9.44 26.79
C ALA A 636 -8.71 8.74 28.15
N ALA A 637 -8.05 9.38 29.12
CA ALA A 637 -7.91 8.85 30.47
C ALA A 637 -9.26 8.74 31.20
N ILE A 638 -10.14 9.74 31.06
CA ILE A 638 -11.50 9.71 31.61
C ILE A 638 -12.28 8.51 31.05
N LEU A 639 -12.26 8.32 29.73
CA LEU A 639 -12.93 7.21 29.04
C LEU A 639 -12.29 5.84 29.30
N GLN A 640 -11.04 5.79 29.74
CA GLN A 640 -10.40 4.55 30.22
C GLN A 640 -10.81 4.20 31.65
N SER A 641 -11.12 5.21 32.47
CA SER A 641 -11.53 5.03 33.87
C SER A 641 -13.00 4.66 34.05
N GLY A 642 -13.84 4.88 33.02
CA GLY A 642 -15.25 4.50 32.98
C GLY A 642 -15.77 4.45 31.54
N ALA A 643 -16.77 3.61 31.27
CA ALA A 643 -17.36 3.45 29.95
C ALA A 643 -18.68 4.22 29.82
N VAL A 644 -18.94 4.80 28.65
CA VAL A 644 -20.28 5.29 28.31
C VAL A 644 -21.19 4.07 28.10
N GLU A 645 -22.13 3.88 29.01
CA GLU A 645 -23.07 2.78 28.97
C GLU A 645 -24.36 3.16 28.22
N PHE A 646 -24.93 2.16 27.54
CA PHE A 646 -26.13 2.28 26.74
C PHE A 646 -27.15 1.19 27.11
N GLY A 647 -28.44 1.47 26.90
CA GLY A 647 -29.48 0.46 27.00
C GLY A 647 -29.22 -0.76 26.10
N LEU A 648 -29.76 -1.92 26.49
CA LEU A 648 -29.54 -3.18 25.76
C LEU A 648 -29.99 -3.05 24.29
N GLY A 649 -29.04 -3.19 23.35
CA GLY A 649 -29.31 -3.05 21.91
C GLY A 649 -29.71 -1.64 21.47
N SER A 650 -29.55 -0.64 22.33
CA SER A 650 -29.93 0.76 22.10
C SER A 650 -28.71 1.67 21.98
N ALA A 651 -28.94 2.86 21.42
CA ALA A 651 -28.04 4.01 21.45
C ALA A 651 -28.43 5.03 22.55
N GLU A 652 -29.47 4.74 23.32
CA GLU A 652 -29.87 5.55 24.47
C GLU A 652 -28.84 5.43 25.60
N ILE A 653 -28.22 6.56 25.94
CA ILE A 653 -27.24 6.69 27.02
C ILE A 653 -27.96 6.54 28.36
N VAL A 654 -27.47 5.65 29.22
CA VAL A 654 -28.08 5.46 30.55
C VAL A 654 -27.73 6.63 31.48
N PRO A 655 -28.61 7.02 32.43
CA PRO A 655 -28.37 8.16 33.32
C PRO A 655 -27.06 8.08 34.13
N GLU A 656 -26.59 6.86 34.44
CA GLU A 656 -25.35 6.61 35.14
C GLU A 656 -24.10 7.12 34.38
N SER A 657 -24.18 7.22 33.04
CA SER A 657 -23.12 7.76 32.19
C SER A 657 -23.04 9.29 32.18
N ALA A 658 -24.06 9.99 32.71
CA ALA A 658 -24.11 11.46 32.67
C ALA A 658 -22.93 12.12 33.40
N GLY A 659 -22.49 11.52 34.52
CA GLY A 659 -21.33 12.03 35.27
C GLY A 659 -20.02 11.90 34.49
N LEU A 660 -19.86 10.83 33.70
CA LEU A 660 -18.70 10.63 32.84
C LEU A 660 -18.69 11.64 31.68
N LEU A 661 -19.83 11.85 31.04
CA LEU A 661 -19.97 12.82 29.94
C LEU A 661 -19.79 14.26 30.42
N ALA A 662 -20.26 14.59 31.62
CA ALA A 662 -20.02 15.90 32.24
C ALA A 662 -18.52 16.12 32.53
N ALA A 663 -17.79 15.09 32.96
CA ALA A 663 -16.34 15.18 33.14
C ALA A 663 -15.61 15.38 31.81
N VAL A 664 -16.02 14.67 30.74
CA VAL A 664 -15.49 14.87 29.39
C VAL A 664 -15.76 16.29 28.89
N ALA A 665 -16.98 16.80 29.05
CA ALA A 665 -17.35 18.15 28.66
C ALA A 665 -16.54 19.22 29.44
N GLU A 666 -16.33 19.02 30.74
CA GLU A 666 -15.49 19.91 31.54
C GLU A 666 -14.04 19.93 31.06
N THR A 667 -13.48 18.77 30.69
CA THR A 667 -12.14 18.71 30.08
C THR A 667 -12.12 19.40 28.72
N MET A 668 -13.12 19.18 27.86
CA MET A 668 -13.21 19.85 26.54
C MET A 668 -13.23 21.38 26.64
N ARG A 669 -13.81 21.96 27.71
CA ARG A 669 -13.77 23.41 27.96
C ARG A 669 -12.36 23.96 28.16
N THR A 670 -11.39 23.11 28.50
CA THR A 670 -10.00 23.53 28.70
C THR A 670 -9.22 23.69 27.39
N CYS A 671 -9.79 23.25 26.26
CA CYS A 671 -9.15 23.28 24.95
C CYS A 671 -10.04 23.87 23.83
N PRO A 672 -10.52 25.12 23.96
CA PRO A 672 -11.27 25.79 22.90
C PRO A 672 -10.45 25.84 21.59
N GLY A 673 -11.14 25.70 20.46
CA GLY A 673 -10.58 25.60 19.11
C GLY A 673 -10.29 24.16 18.66
N ALA A 674 -10.38 23.17 19.55
CA ALA A 674 -10.09 21.78 19.21
C ALA A 674 -11.24 21.08 18.46
N SER A 675 -10.86 20.22 17.51
CA SER A 675 -11.78 19.36 16.76
C SER A 675 -11.64 17.91 17.22
N PHE A 676 -12.74 17.22 17.49
CA PHE A 676 -12.72 15.82 17.95
C PHE A 676 -13.63 14.90 17.12
N GLU A 677 -13.16 13.68 16.85
CA GLU A 677 -13.97 12.57 16.33
C GLU A 677 -14.42 11.66 17.49
N ILE A 678 -15.72 11.40 17.55
CA ILE A 678 -16.35 10.46 18.48
C ILE A 678 -16.54 9.12 17.73
N GLY A 679 -15.72 8.13 18.07
CA GLY A 679 -15.71 6.79 17.51
C GLY A 679 -16.55 5.80 18.32
N GLY A 680 -17.55 5.18 17.69
CA GLY A 680 -18.36 4.12 18.30
C GLY A 680 -17.87 2.72 17.94
N HIS A 681 -17.78 1.81 18.92
CA HIS A 681 -17.36 0.42 18.70
C HIS A 681 -18.33 -0.61 19.33
N THR A 682 -18.44 -1.78 18.72
CA THR A 682 -19.19 -2.94 19.24
C THR A 682 -18.30 -4.16 19.44
N ASP A 683 -18.80 -5.18 20.14
CA ASP A 683 -18.18 -6.51 20.13
C ASP A 683 -18.53 -7.29 18.85
N SER A 684 -17.94 -8.49 18.68
CA SER A 684 -18.15 -9.33 17.50
C SER A 684 -19.47 -10.11 17.49
N ARG A 685 -20.37 -9.95 18.48
CA ARG A 685 -21.66 -10.64 18.49
C ARG A 685 -22.68 -9.87 17.67
N GLY A 686 -23.45 -10.60 16.87
CA GLY A 686 -24.47 -10.02 16.00
C GLY A 686 -24.02 -9.97 14.54
N ARG A 687 -24.84 -9.35 13.68
CA ARG A 687 -24.50 -9.15 12.27
C ARG A 687 -23.66 -7.89 12.14
N ALA A 688 -22.65 -7.91 11.27
CA ALA A 688 -21.74 -6.80 11.05
C ALA A 688 -22.48 -5.49 10.70
N GLU A 689 -23.52 -5.56 9.85
CA GLU A 689 -24.30 -4.38 9.44
C GLU A 689 -25.09 -3.78 10.61
N VAL A 690 -25.61 -4.63 11.51
CA VAL A 690 -26.33 -4.18 12.71
C VAL A 690 -25.36 -3.52 13.69
N ASN A 691 -24.17 -4.10 13.83
CA ASN A 691 -23.10 -3.58 14.68
C ASN A 691 -22.57 -2.24 14.16
N GLN A 692 -22.41 -2.10 12.85
CA GLN A 692 -22.05 -0.83 12.21
C GLN A 692 -23.11 0.26 12.45
N GLN A 693 -24.39 -0.04 12.20
CA GLN A 693 -25.46 0.95 12.45
C GLN A 693 -25.60 1.30 13.93
N LEU A 694 -25.41 0.34 14.83
CA LEU A 694 -25.52 0.56 16.27
C LEU A 694 -24.36 1.40 16.80
N SER A 695 -23.13 1.15 16.33
CA SER A 695 -21.97 1.97 16.69
C SER A 695 -22.09 3.41 16.20
N GLU A 696 -22.54 3.62 14.96
CA GLU A 696 -22.79 4.96 14.39
C GLU A 696 -23.81 5.74 15.23
N LYS A 697 -24.96 5.13 15.54
CA LYS A 697 -26.01 5.75 16.35
C LYS A 697 -25.54 6.07 17.78
N ARG A 698 -24.67 5.25 18.36
CA ARG A 698 -24.10 5.49 19.68
C ARG A 698 -23.11 6.65 19.68
N ALA A 699 -22.26 6.73 18.65
CA ALA A 699 -21.35 7.85 18.48
C ALA A 699 -22.12 9.17 18.31
N GLU A 700 -23.17 9.17 17.48
CA GLU A 700 -24.05 10.33 17.30
C GLU A 700 -24.78 10.73 18.58
N ALA A 701 -25.31 9.75 19.35
CA ALA A 701 -25.95 10.04 20.63
C ALA A 701 -25.01 10.70 21.64
N VAL A 702 -23.73 10.32 21.65
CA VAL A 702 -22.71 10.97 22.50
C VAL A 702 -22.37 12.37 21.96
N ARG A 703 -22.29 12.55 20.64
CA ARG A 703 -22.12 13.86 20.01
C ARG A 703 -23.24 14.82 20.39
N GLU A 704 -24.50 14.38 20.30
CA GLU A 704 -25.67 15.17 20.68
C GLU A 704 -25.68 15.48 22.19
N ALA A 705 -25.30 14.53 23.03
CA ALA A 705 -25.21 14.74 24.47
C ALA A 705 -24.15 15.79 24.84
N LEU A 706 -22.98 15.79 24.17
CA LEU A 706 -21.93 16.78 24.37
C LEU A 706 -22.27 18.12 23.71
N ALA A 707 -22.97 18.14 22.57
CA ALA A 707 -23.43 19.37 21.91
C ALA A 707 -24.52 20.11 22.73
N GLY A 708 -25.21 19.41 23.63
CA GLY A 708 -26.14 20.00 24.59
C GLY A 708 -25.45 20.71 25.77
N GLU A 709 -24.13 20.51 25.93
CA GLU A 709 -23.31 21.21 26.92
C GLU A 709 -22.77 22.53 26.34
N ASP A 710 -22.50 23.51 27.21
CA ASP A 710 -21.85 24.76 26.81
C ASP A 710 -20.36 24.50 26.52
N LEU A 711 -20.06 24.16 25.27
CA LEU A 711 -18.72 23.89 24.72
C LEU A 711 -18.41 24.93 23.64
N PRO A 712 -18.02 26.16 24.03
CA PRO A 712 -17.66 27.19 23.05
C PRO A 712 -16.44 26.74 22.26
N ASP A 713 -16.48 26.93 20.94
CA ASP A 713 -15.33 26.74 20.06
C ASP A 713 -14.80 25.29 19.97
N ILE A 714 -15.64 24.28 20.23
CA ILE A 714 -15.30 22.85 20.03
C ILE A 714 -16.08 22.28 18.84
N THR A 715 -15.39 21.66 17.89
CA THR A 715 -16.03 20.94 16.78
C THR A 715 -16.08 19.45 17.08
N LEU A 716 -17.27 18.85 16.99
CA LEU A 716 -17.49 17.41 17.21
C LEU A 716 -18.04 16.74 15.96
N VAL A 717 -17.37 15.69 15.50
CA VAL A 717 -17.89 14.78 14.47
C VAL A 717 -18.05 13.37 15.06
N SER A 718 -18.93 12.55 14.50
CA SER A 718 -19.16 11.18 14.96
C SER A 718 -18.93 10.16 13.84
N ARG A 719 -18.45 8.96 14.20
CA ARG A 719 -18.27 7.84 13.27
C ARG A 719 -18.45 6.49 13.97
N GLY A 720 -19.15 5.56 13.33
CA GLY A 720 -19.25 4.15 13.76
C GLY A 720 -18.17 3.27 13.12
N TYR A 721 -17.61 2.36 13.90
CA TYR A 721 -16.58 1.41 13.45
C TYR A 721 -17.00 -0.07 13.57
N GLY A 722 -18.23 -0.33 14.00
CA GLY A 722 -18.75 -1.69 14.19
C GLY A 722 -17.82 -2.53 15.08
N ALA A 723 -17.59 -3.77 14.67
CA ALA A 723 -16.70 -4.71 15.36
C ALA A 723 -15.28 -4.75 14.77
N ASP A 724 -14.96 -3.87 13.82
CA ASP A 724 -13.79 -4.00 12.93
C ASP A 724 -12.48 -3.56 13.60
N ARG A 725 -12.56 -2.90 14.76
CA ARG A 725 -11.40 -2.42 15.53
C ARG A 725 -11.43 -2.93 17.00
N PRO A 726 -11.25 -4.24 17.23
CA PRO A 726 -11.23 -4.80 18.58
C PRO A 726 -9.91 -4.44 19.28
N ILE A 727 -10.00 -4.01 20.54
CA ILE A 727 -8.83 -3.73 21.41
C ILE A 727 -8.57 -4.85 22.42
N ALA A 728 -9.48 -5.82 22.50
CA ALA A 728 -9.39 -6.96 23.37
C ALA A 728 -10.01 -8.20 22.71
N ASP A 729 -9.71 -9.37 23.27
CA ASP A 729 -10.20 -10.64 22.77
C ASP A 729 -11.74 -10.75 22.90
N ASN A 730 -12.41 -10.91 21.75
CA ASN A 730 -13.86 -11.07 21.67
C ASN A 730 -14.37 -12.43 22.21
N ASP A 731 -13.49 -13.39 22.47
CA ASP A 731 -13.88 -14.69 23.02
C ASP A 731 -14.15 -14.60 24.53
N THR A 732 -13.57 -13.61 25.22
CA THR A 732 -13.80 -13.37 26.65
C THR A 732 -14.93 -12.37 26.90
N ALA A 733 -15.67 -12.53 28.01
CA ALA A 733 -16.71 -11.57 28.38
C ALA A 733 -16.13 -10.18 28.70
N GLU A 734 -14.97 -10.17 29.33
CA GLU A 734 -14.20 -8.98 29.66
C GLU A 734 -13.68 -8.26 28.40
N GLY A 735 -13.12 -8.99 27.43
CA GLY A 735 -12.66 -8.39 26.18
C GLY A 735 -13.80 -7.85 25.31
N ARG A 736 -14.95 -8.54 25.23
CA ARG A 736 -16.14 -7.99 24.58
C ARG A 736 -16.65 -6.70 25.24
N MET A 737 -16.56 -6.61 26.57
CA MET A 737 -16.93 -5.37 27.27
C MET A 737 -16.00 -4.22 26.88
N ARG A 738 -14.69 -4.47 26.81
CA ARG A 738 -13.71 -3.47 26.34
C ARG A 738 -13.89 -3.07 24.87
N ASN A 739 -14.38 -3.97 24.03
CA ASN A 739 -14.65 -3.67 22.62
C ASN A 739 -15.94 -2.85 22.41
N ARG A 740 -16.90 -2.87 23.35
CA ARG A 740 -18.10 -2.00 23.33
C ARG A 740 -17.79 -0.65 23.97
N ARG A 741 -17.07 0.22 23.26
CA ARG A 741 -16.57 1.49 23.80
C ARG A 741 -16.91 2.69 22.92
N ILE A 742 -16.76 3.86 23.52
CA ILE A 742 -16.68 5.16 22.83
C ILE A 742 -15.23 5.64 22.93
N GLU A 743 -14.70 6.13 21.83
CA GLU A 743 -13.38 6.74 21.73
C GLU A 743 -13.56 8.18 21.27
N ILE A 744 -12.77 9.11 21.82
CA ILE A 744 -12.79 10.51 21.40
C ILE A 744 -11.35 10.87 21.05
N THR A 745 -11.13 11.24 19.79
CA THR A 745 -9.80 11.45 19.23
C THR A 745 -9.69 12.86 18.68
N LEU A 746 -8.58 13.53 18.96
CA LEU A 746 -8.29 14.85 18.37
C LEU A 746 -8.14 14.71 16.86
N LEU A 747 -8.84 15.56 16.11
CA LEU A 747 -8.67 15.71 14.68
C LEU A 747 -7.60 16.77 14.45
N GLU A 748 -6.44 16.33 13.99
CA GLU A 748 -5.44 17.25 13.44
C GLU A 748 -5.98 17.84 12.12
N PRO A 749 -5.80 19.16 11.89
CA PRO A 749 -6.04 19.71 10.56
C PRO A 749 -5.15 18.99 9.54
N ASP A 750 -5.70 18.72 8.36
CA ASP A 750 -5.03 17.98 7.28
C ASP A 750 -3.57 18.48 7.06
N PRO A 751 -2.55 17.61 7.20
CA PRO A 751 -1.15 18.00 7.07
C PRO A 751 -0.77 18.52 5.67
N ALA A 752 -1.64 18.39 4.67
CA ALA A 752 -1.43 19.00 3.35
C ALA A 752 -1.43 20.55 3.35
N GLN A 753 -1.77 21.22 4.45
CA GLN A 753 -1.77 22.69 4.55
C GLN A 753 -0.77 23.27 5.57
N ALA A 754 -0.01 22.44 6.30
CA ALA A 754 0.95 22.90 7.31
C ALA A 754 2.41 23.01 6.79
N GLU A 755 2.77 22.32 5.70
CA GLU A 755 4.14 22.38 5.15
C GLU A 755 4.47 23.70 4.40
N THR A 756 3.49 24.60 4.19
CA THR A 756 3.73 25.88 3.49
C THR A 756 4.05 27.07 4.40
N ALA A 757 4.04 26.89 5.74
CA ALA A 757 4.22 27.99 6.68
C ALA A 757 5.56 27.99 7.44
N ASP A 758 6.34 26.90 7.41
CA ASP A 758 7.58 26.76 8.22
C ASP A 758 8.90 26.90 7.43
N GLU A 759 8.92 27.74 6.38
CA GLU A 759 10.16 28.10 5.67
C GLU A 759 10.46 29.61 5.66
N THR A 760 9.75 30.42 6.46
CA THR A 760 10.02 31.87 6.57
C THR A 760 10.17 32.38 8.00
N ALA A 761 11.15 31.85 8.74
CA ALA A 761 11.82 32.62 9.80
C ALA A 761 13.33 32.30 9.82
N PRO A 762 14.21 33.31 9.90
CA PRO A 762 15.65 33.12 9.78
C PRO A 762 16.27 32.69 11.12
N ASP A 763 16.94 31.54 11.13
CA ASP A 763 17.81 31.16 12.25
C ASP A 763 19.12 31.95 12.20
N ASP A 764 19.27 32.86 13.17
CA ASP A 764 20.53 33.45 13.59
C ASP A 764 21.47 32.34 14.09
N VAL A 765 22.43 31.94 13.25
CA VAL A 765 23.63 31.20 13.70
C VAL A 765 24.86 32.08 13.58
N ALA A 766 25.31 32.48 14.78
CA ALA A 766 26.59 33.04 15.15
C ALA A 766 27.78 32.62 14.26
N VAL A 767 28.43 33.63 13.67
CA VAL A 767 29.76 33.53 13.06
C VAL A 767 30.80 33.37 14.17
N ALA A 768 31.31 32.15 14.34
CA ALA A 768 32.59 31.91 15.00
C ALA A 768 33.72 32.29 14.04
N GLY A 769 34.43 33.38 14.34
CA GLY A 769 35.52 33.90 13.50
C GLY A 769 36.79 33.03 13.51
N PRO A 770 37.60 33.08 12.44
CA PRO A 770 38.95 32.51 12.48
C PRO A 770 39.90 33.46 13.20
N LYS A 771 40.52 32.96 14.27
CA LYS A 771 41.58 33.64 15.01
C LYS A 771 42.92 33.40 14.30
N ALA A 772 43.54 34.53 13.95
CA ALA A 772 44.95 34.81 13.64
C ALA A 772 45.99 33.69 13.75
N GLU A 773 46.84 33.59 12.70
CA GLU A 773 48.30 33.49 12.82
C GLU A 773 48.95 33.79 11.46
N ALA A 774 49.47 35.02 11.27
CA ALA A 774 50.55 35.34 10.33
C ALA A 774 50.99 36.81 10.51
N GLU A 775 51.72 37.09 11.60
CA GLU A 775 52.71 38.17 11.63
C GLU A 775 54.09 37.50 11.56
N ALA A 776 54.82 37.76 10.47
CA ALA A 776 56.27 37.98 10.41
C ALA A 776 56.78 37.65 8.99
N GLU A 777 56.95 38.69 8.17
CA GLU A 777 58.27 39.03 7.60
C GLU A 777 58.13 40.28 6.75
N ALA A 778 58.50 41.40 7.36
CA ALA A 778 58.99 42.56 6.64
C ALA A 778 60.46 42.30 6.29
N GLU A 779 60.83 42.28 5.01
CA GLU A 779 61.97 43.06 4.51
C GLU A 779 62.15 42.94 2.99
N ALA A 780 62.59 44.07 2.44
CA ALA A 780 63.13 44.32 1.11
C ALA A 780 62.13 44.54 -0.04
N ALA A 781 62.21 45.60 -0.83
CA ALA A 781 62.91 46.88 -0.80
C ALA A 781 62.49 47.61 -2.09
N HIS A 782 62.38 48.95 -2.03
CA HIS A 782 62.55 49.91 -3.15
C HIS A 782 61.66 49.68 -4.40
N GLY A 783 60.61 50.48 -4.67
CA GLY A 783 60.66 51.91 -5.05
C GLY A 783 61.26 52.12 -6.46
N PRO A 784 61.04 53.24 -7.17
CA PRO A 784 59.90 54.18 -7.19
C PRO A 784 59.43 54.51 -8.63
N GLN A 785 58.20 54.99 -8.78
CA GLN A 785 57.83 56.31 -9.37
C GLN A 785 56.31 56.45 -9.46
#